data_AF-A0A3N5IYN0-F1
#
_entry.id   AF-A0A3N5IYN0-F1
#
_cell.length_a   1.000
_cell.length_b   1.000
_cell.length_c   1.000
_cell.angle_alpha   90.00
_cell.angle_beta   90.00
_cell.angle_gamma   90.00
#
_symmetry.space_group_name_H-M   'P 1'
#
loop_
_entity.id
_entity.type
_entity.pdbx_description
1 polymer ?
#
loop_
_entity_poly.entity_id
_entity_poly.type
_entity_poly.pdbx_seq_one_letter_code
_entity_poly.pdbx_strand_id
1 'polypeptide(L)'
;MITRNRVWSMLFLVFLCTLTGTTFGQVSAPEGLVVWTDGTNISLKWNAVPGAATYNIYKDTNPNVSLSFPHVSEWPGNAYSEAAAGTKYFYAVTANIPTGYLSGTITDTNGTAAAGVWVSGYLQSDTTITFHAQTLTNGTYSISDLRVGTYTVYVYLQYRPVLEYDVTILDGATTTLNVQWQAFAWVSKSGHISGGVNEVWTNDNVYQLTSYVWVDSGATLTIEKGTTFVGNYPTLGMIVISTGGQCFMNGEQYLPIVGCSNRPIGQRRSGDWGGVTILGHAHNNRTNGSGSYPVVPNGEGDTGPGGRPDTLYDNESSGVYRYVRLEHSGFRFTTTNELNGFAMYGVGRGTVMQYVQSACSKDDQIEFFGGTLNCDHIVCHSTGDDGFDWTDGWTGAAQFVVVQNRGPESDHCIEADNYENGYDYLPRSNPRLANFTIIHAKDLTPTGNTGCTMLLRRGTLFNIHNFVVTLGRLGGVDLDDSSTAWQASQNVDGNYWTRTLNGNSVIDNSLFWNDGPTATETIDPSTPAGIGDGHFWVEDAEWDTINCRSTRKMCVNNTHMCAPTGWTQNIANYRGCGFTGFNTTTRIADPMLINPTANTSAAGYDPRPQAGSPCLNAANAAPAGSLPPGIQYVPYIGAFSGPNDNWMEGWTAFPLFYED
;
A
#
# COMPACT_ATOMS: atom_id res chain seq x y z
N MET A 1 -68.09 -19.78 -48.80
CA MET A 1 -69.12 -19.73 -47.73
C MET A 1 -68.40 -19.73 -46.37
N ILE A 2 -68.51 -18.61 -45.62
CA ILE A 2 -68.79 -18.54 -44.16
C ILE A 2 -67.84 -19.34 -43.23
N THR A 3 -66.76 -18.77 -42.66
CA THR A 3 -66.57 -17.94 -41.42
C THR A 3 -66.23 -18.71 -40.12
N ARG A 4 -65.20 -18.21 -39.39
CA ARG A 4 -65.05 -18.00 -37.90
C ARG A 4 -65.35 -19.19 -36.95
N ASN A 5 -64.67 -19.48 -35.82
CA ASN A 5 -64.09 -18.63 -34.79
C ASN A 5 -63.48 -19.47 -33.63
N ARG A 6 -62.52 -18.86 -32.90
CA ARG A 6 -62.31 -18.84 -31.42
C ARG A 6 -61.46 -19.89 -30.68
N VAL A 7 -60.37 -19.30 -30.15
CA VAL A 7 -59.55 -19.56 -28.96
C VAL A 7 -60.37 -19.78 -27.67
N TRP A 8 -59.85 -20.61 -26.76
CA TRP A 8 -59.98 -20.49 -25.30
C TRP A 8 -58.68 -20.89 -24.59
N SER A 9 -58.41 -20.16 -23.50
CA SER A 9 -57.19 -20.09 -22.69
C SER A 9 -57.27 -20.92 -21.40
N MET A 10 -56.12 -21.22 -20.77
CA MET A 10 -55.93 -21.40 -19.31
C MET A 10 -54.41 -21.37 -19.03
N LEU A 11 -53.81 -20.22 -18.71
CA LEU A 11 -53.56 -19.63 -17.38
C LEU A 11 -52.62 -20.47 -16.48
N PHE A 12 -51.37 -20.01 -16.36
CA PHE A 12 -50.56 -20.20 -15.15
C PHE A 12 -50.18 -18.81 -14.59
N LEU A 13 -50.29 -18.74 -13.28
CA LEU A 13 -50.20 -17.60 -12.38
C LEU A 13 -48.77 -17.01 -12.37
N VAL A 14 -48.63 -15.71 -12.64
CA VAL A 14 -47.39 -14.95 -12.38
C VAL A 14 -47.64 -14.12 -11.13
N PHE A 15 -46.82 -14.30 -10.10
CA PHE A 15 -46.79 -13.40 -8.94
C PHE A 15 -46.26 -12.04 -9.41
N LEU A 16 -47.10 -11.00 -9.38
CA LEU A 16 -46.60 -9.62 -9.32
C LEU A 16 -46.25 -9.31 -7.86
N CYS A 17 -44.96 -9.16 -7.60
CA CYS A 17 -44.51 -8.31 -6.50
C CYS A 17 -44.27 -6.93 -7.09
N THR A 18 -45.15 -5.97 -6.80
CA THR A 18 -44.85 -4.55 -7.02
C THR A 18 -43.91 -4.10 -5.89
N LEU A 19 -42.61 -4.14 -6.14
CA LEU A 19 -41.68 -3.28 -5.43
C LEU A 19 -41.62 -1.94 -6.18
N THR A 20 -42.34 -0.95 -5.67
CA THR A 20 -42.03 0.45 -5.95
C THR A 20 -40.72 0.78 -5.24
N GLY A 21 -39.63 0.63 -5.97
CA GLY A 21 -38.29 0.96 -5.54
C GLY A 21 -37.38 0.70 -6.73
N THR A 22 -37.08 1.75 -7.49
CA THR A 22 -36.03 1.72 -8.50
C THR A 22 -34.71 1.43 -7.79
N THR A 23 -34.31 0.16 -7.76
CA THR A 23 -32.93 -0.24 -7.47
C THR A 23 -32.11 0.02 -8.72
N PHE A 24 -31.24 1.02 -8.64
CA PHE A 24 -30.29 1.40 -9.70
C PHE A 24 -29.11 0.42 -9.76
N GLY A 25 -28.49 0.29 -10.94
CA GLY A 25 -27.27 -0.50 -11.16
C GLY A 25 -27.38 -1.77 -12.04
N GLN A 26 -28.58 -2.18 -12.48
CA GLN A 26 -28.73 -3.38 -13.33
C GLN A 26 -29.07 -3.00 -14.78
N VAL A 27 -28.27 -3.44 -15.76
CA VAL A 27 -28.76 -3.52 -17.16
C VAL A 27 -29.97 -4.45 -17.21
N SER A 28 -30.93 -4.16 -18.09
CA SER A 28 -32.10 -5.03 -18.22
C SER A 28 -31.67 -6.47 -18.51
N ALA A 29 -32.41 -7.43 -17.95
CA ALA A 29 -32.17 -8.83 -18.27
C ALA A 29 -32.28 -9.03 -19.80
N PRO A 30 -31.39 -9.80 -20.44
CA PRO A 30 -31.52 -10.12 -21.85
C PRO A 30 -32.89 -10.72 -22.17
N GLU A 31 -33.60 -10.10 -23.11
CA GLU A 31 -34.90 -10.57 -23.57
C GLU A 31 -34.81 -11.32 -24.91
N GLY A 32 -35.84 -12.08 -25.22
CA GLY A 32 -35.97 -12.73 -26.54
C GLY A 32 -34.95 -13.84 -26.79
N LEU A 33 -34.45 -14.48 -25.74
CA LEU A 33 -33.57 -15.64 -25.89
C LEU A 33 -34.29 -16.75 -26.66
N VAL A 34 -33.75 -17.08 -27.83
CA VAL A 34 -34.19 -18.19 -28.68
C VAL A 34 -33.05 -19.20 -28.82
N VAL A 35 -33.40 -20.48 -28.73
CA VAL A 35 -32.47 -21.61 -28.84
C VAL A 35 -32.96 -22.54 -29.94
N TRP A 36 -32.09 -22.91 -30.87
CA TRP A 36 -32.40 -23.85 -31.94
C TRP A 36 -31.23 -24.80 -32.21
N THR A 37 -31.48 -25.88 -32.95
CA THR A 37 -30.45 -26.84 -33.35
C THR A 37 -30.61 -27.22 -34.81
N ASP A 38 -29.50 -27.46 -35.50
CA ASP A 38 -29.45 -27.99 -36.87
C ASP A 38 -29.11 -29.50 -36.92
N GLY A 39 -29.08 -30.16 -35.75
CA GLY A 39 -28.69 -31.56 -35.58
C GLY A 39 -27.19 -31.78 -35.35
N THR A 40 -26.34 -30.79 -35.62
CA THR A 40 -24.89 -30.84 -35.35
C THR A 40 -24.50 -29.83 -34.26
N ASN A 41 -25.17 -28.68 -34.23
CA ASN A 41 -24.91 -27.60 -33.28
C ASN A 41 -26.19 -27.16 -32.57
N ILE A 42 -26.02 -26.58 -31.38
CA ILE A 42 -27.02 -25.80 -30.66
C ILE A 42 -26.63 -24.33 -30.83
N SER A 43 -27.57 -23.49 -31.22
CA SER A 43 -27.39 -22.06 -31.44
C SER A 43 -28.36 -21.27 -30.57
N LEU A 44 -27.85 -20.19 -29.99
CA LEU A 44 -28.56 -19.24 -29.13
C LEU A 44 -28.49 -17.86 -29.76
N LYS A 45 -29.58 -17.10 -29.65
CA LYS A 45 -29.60 -15.66 -29.96
C LYS A 45 -30.55 -14.96 -29.03
N TRP A 46 -30.18 -13.76 -28.61
CA TRP A 46 -31.00 -12.89 -27.78
C TRP A 46 -30.97 -11.46 -28.31
N ASN A 47 -31.89 -10.63 -27.82
CA ASN A 47 -31.83 -9.21 -28.12
C ASN A 47 -30.60 -8.60 -27.46
N ALA A 48 -29.85 -7.78 -28.20
CA ALA A 48 -28.77 -7.03 -27.60
C ALA A 48 -29.33 -6.10 -26.52
N VAL A 49 -28.73 -6.13 -25.34
CA VAL A 49 -29.08 -5.26 -24.22
C VAL A 49 -28.31 -3.95 -24.38
N PRO A 50 -28.98 -2.79 -24.49
CA PRO A 50 -28.31 -1.50 -24.51
C PRO A 50 -27.40 -1.32 -23.28
N GLY A 51 -26.13 -0.98 -23.50
CA GLY A 51 -25.14 -0.77 -22.43
C GLY A 51 -24.37 -2.02 -21.95
N ALA A 52 -24.70 -3.21 -22.43
CA ALA A 52 -23.96 -4.43 -22.13
C ALA A 52 -22.75 -4.62 -23.08
N ALA A 53 -21.56 -4.89 -22.54
CA ALA A 53 -20.36 -5.16 -23.36
C ALA A 53 -20.19 -6.65 -23.64
N THR A 54 -20.51 -7.48 -22.66
CA THR A 54 -20.38 -8.92 -22.74
C THR A 54 -21.58 -9.61 -22.09
N TYR A 55 -21.70 -10.93 -22.28
CA TYR A 55 -22.77 -11.73 -21.71
C TYR A 55 -22.21 -12.98 -21.04
N ASN A 56 -22.79 -13.37 -19.90
CA ASN A 56 -22.55 -14.67 -19.31
C ASN A 56 -23.64 -15.63 -19.78
N ILE A 57 -23.25 -16.81 -20.23
CA ILE A 57 -24.13 -17.87 -20.70
C ILE A 57 -24.09 -18.99 -19.68
N TYR A 58 -25.25 -19.39 -19.17
CA TYR A 58 -25.42 -20.45 -18.21
C TYR A 58 -26.11 -21.62 -18.89
N LYS A 59 -25.73 -22.84 -18.51
CA LYS A 59 -26.19 -24.08 -19.12
C LYS A 59 -26.43 -25.11 -18.03
N ASP A 60 -27.60 -25.73 -18.04
CA ASP A 60 -27.95 -26.79 -17.10
C ASP A 60 -28.82 -27.85 -17.80
N THR A 61 -28.83 -29.07 -17.26
CA THR A 61 -29.80 -30.12 -17.62
C THR A 61 -31.13 -29.94 -16.88
N ASN A 62 -31.15 -29.13 -15.81
CA ASN A 62 -32.34 -28.73 -15.07
C ASN A 62 -33.04 -27.53 -15.75
N PRO A 63 -34.38 -27.52 -15.87
CA PRO A 63 -35.12 -26.35 -16.36
C PRO A 63 -34.92 -25.06 -15.54
N ASN A 64 -34.56 -25.18 -14.25
CA ASN A 64 -34.21 -24.04 -13.40
C ASN A 64 -32.70 -23.83 -13.39
N VAL A 65 -32.18 -23.19 -14.44
CA VAL A 65 -30.74 -22.95 -14.64
C VAL A 65 -30.17 -22.12 -13.48
N SER A 66 -29.15 -22.64 -12.81
CA SER A 66 -28.42 -21.88 -11.77
C SER A 66 -27.58 -20.77 -12.39
N LEU A 67 -27.60 -19.58 -11.77
CA LEU A 67 -26.82 -18.41 -12.19
C LEU A 67 -25.52 -18.21 -11.39
N SER A 68 -25.11 -19.20 -10.60
CA SER A 68 -23.93 -19.07 -9.73
C SER A 68 -22.60 -19.25 -10.46
N PHE A 69 -22.57 -20.06 -11.53
CA PHE A 69 -21.36 -20.34 -12.31
C PHE A 69 -21.68 -20.36 -13.81
N PRO A 70 -21.16 -19.41 -14.60
CA PRO A 70 -21.43 -19.38 -16.03
C PRO A 70 -20.74 -20.52 -16.76
N HIS A 71 -21.43 -21.07 -17.75
CA HIS A 71 -20.85 -22.02 -18.70
C HIS A 71 -19.84 -21.34 -19.63
N VAL A 72 -20.15 -20.12 -20.05
CA VAL A 72 -19.26 -19.21 -20.79
C VAL A 72 -19.36 -17.83 -20.16
N SER A 73 -18.24 -17.26 -19.76
CA SER A 73 -18.16 -15.90 -19.21
C SER A 73 -17.75 -14.89 -20.29
N GLU A 74 -18.24 -13.66 -20.16
CA GLU A 74 -17.80 -12.49 -20.93
C GLU A 74 -17.86 -12.64 -22.47
N TRP A 75 -18.91 -13.29 -22.98
CA TRP A 75 -19.09 -13.47 -24.41
C TRP A 75 -19.37 -12.14 -25.16
N PRO A 76 -18.58 -11.76 -26.18
CA PRO A 76 -18.70 -10.48 -26.87
C PRO A 76 -19.70 -10.57 -28.02
N GLY A 77 -21.00 -10.62 -27.70
CA GLY A 77 -22.05 -10.62 -28.71
C GLY A 77 -23.37 -11.19 -28.21
N ASN A 78 -24.42 -11.06 -29.02
CA ASN A 78 -25.77 -11.49 -28.67
C ASN A 78 -26.21 -12.81 -29.36
N ALA A 79 -25.24 -13.60 -29.80
CA ALA A 79 -25.45 -14.92 -30.38
C ALA A 79 -24.28 -15.84 -30.03
N TYR A 80 -24.56 -17.10 -29.74
CA TYR A 80 -23.59 -18.11 -29.33
C TYR A 80 -23.95 -19.46 -29.94
N SER A 81 -22.96 -20.30 -30.25
CA SER A 81 -23.18 -21.65 -30.78
C SER A 81 -22.18 -22.65 -30.24
N GLU A 82 -22.63 -23.88 -29.98
CA GLU A 82 -21.80 -24.99 -29.53
C GLU A 82 -22.24 -26.32 -30.18
N ALA A 83 -21.41 -27.35 -30.11
CA ALA A 83 -21.73 -28.67 -30.67
C ALA A 83 -22.88 -29.37 -29.90
N ALA A 84 -23.77 -30.03 -30.63
CA ALA A 84 -24.90 -30.76 -30.04
C ALA A 84 -24.44 -32.13 -29.49
N ALA A 85 -24.59 -32.35 -28.19
CA ALA A 85 -24.12 -33.56 -27.50
C ALA A 85 -25.21 -34.63 -27.26
N GLY A 86 -26.31 -34.61 -28.02
CA GLY A 86 -27.44 -35.56 -27.88
C GLY A 86 -28.21 -35.49 -26.55
N THR A 87 -27.81 -34.61 -25.63
CA THR A 87 -28.42 -34.39 -24.32
C THR A 87 -29.22 -33.09 -24.34
N LYS A 88 -30.39 -33.07 -23.69
CA LYS A 88 -31.23 -31.88 -23.57
C LYS A 88 -30.67 -30.92 -22.51
N TYR A 89 -30.51 -29.65 -22.88
CA TYR A 89 -30.06 -28.57 -22.00
C TYR A 89 -31.04 -27.41 -21.97
N PHE A 90 -30.96 -26.62 -20.91
CA PHE A 90 -31.63 -25.34 -20.70
C PHE A 90 -30.56 -24.26 -20.52
N TYR A 91 -30.86 -23.06 -21.02
CA TYR A 91 -29.91 -21.95 -21.03
C TYR A 91 -30.52 -20.71 -20.39
N ALA A 92 -29.66 -19.95 -19.72
CA ALA A 92 -29.95 -18.60 -19.30
C ALA A 92 -28.80 -17.69 -19.74
N VAL A 93 -29.08 -16.40 -19.95
CA VAL A 93 -28.07 -15.41 -20.32
C VAL A 93 -28.23 -14.21 -19.42
N THR A 94 -27.13 -13.72 -18.86
CA THR A 94 -27.07 -12.41 -18.18
C THR A 94 -26.21 -11.45 -18.98
N ALA A 95 -26.61 -10.18 -18.97
CA ALA A 95 -25.81 -9.11 -19.56
C ALA A 95 -24.81 -8.60 -18.52
N ASN A 96 -23.57 -8.39 -18.94
CA ASN A 96 -22.53 -7.77 -18.14
C ASN A 96 -22.30 -6.35 -18.63
N ILE A 97 -22.14 -5.45 -17.66
CA ILE A 97 -21.73 -4.08 -17.89
C ILE A 97 -20.20 -4.05 -17.91
N PRO A 98 -19.53 -3.35 -18.84
CA PRO A 98 -18.07 -3.26 -18.79
C PRO A 98 -17.63 -2.60 -17.48
N THR A 99 -16.68 -3.17 -16.75
CA THR A 99 -15.90 -2.43 -15.75
C THR A 99 -14.68 -1.88 -16.46
N GLY A 100 -14.58 -0.56 -16.61
CA GLY A 100 -13.48 0.04 -17.36
C GLY A 100 -13.39 1.55 -17.15
N TYR A 101 -12.15 2.04 -17.14
CA TYR A 101 -11.76 3.43 -16.97
C TYR A 101 -12.57 4.37 -17.88
N LEU A 102 -13.12 5.43 -17.29
CA LEU A 102 -13.75 6.52 -18.02
C LEU A 102 -12.65 7.45 -18.54
N SER A 103 -12.70 7.77 -19.83
CA SER A 103 -11.83 8.76 -20.46
C SER A 103 -12.56 10.08 -20.63
N GLY A 104 -11.92 11.21 -20.31
CA GLY A 104 -12.41 12.55 -20.59
C GLY A 104 -11.27 13.48 -21.00
N THR A 105 -11.57 14.54 -21.74
CA THR A 105 -10.60 15.56 -22.16
C THR A 105 -10.87 16.88 -21.44
N ILE A 106 -9.89 17.37 -20.69
CA ILE A 106 -9.97 18.70 -20.07
C ILE A 106 -9.38 19.72 -21.04
N THR A 107 -10.08 20.82 -21.26
CA THR A 107 -9.61 21.94 -22.08
C THR A 107 -9.53 23.23 -21.26
N ASP A 108 -8.58 24.11 -21.57
CA ASP A 108 -8.52 25.47 -21.02
C ASP A 108 -9.69 26.33 -21.54
N THR A 109 -9.77 27.60 -21.08
CA THR A 109 -10.81 28.55 -21.53
C THR A 109 -10.81 28.83 -23.04
N ASN A 110 -9.78 28.39 -23.77
CA ASN A 110 -9.64 28.53 -25.22
C ASN A 110 -9.94 27.23 -25.98
N GLY A 111 -10.34 26.16 -25.29
CA GLY A 111 -10.60 24.85 -25.90
C GLY A 111 -9.34 24.02 -26.17
N THR A 112 -8.17 24.42 -25.65
CA THR A 112 -6.90 23.66 -25.77
C THR A 112 -6.83 22.61 -24.69
N ALA A 113 -6.47 21.36 -24.99
CA ALA A 113 -6.28 20.34 -23.97
C ALA A 113 -5.35 20.84 -22.84
N ALA A 114 -5.82 20.81 -21.60
CA ALA A 114 -5.02 21.23 -20.46
C ALA A 114 -3.87 20.22 -20.25
N ALA A 115 -2.63 20.70 -20.36
CA ALA A 115 -1.44 19.88 -20.16
C ALA A 115 -1.39 19.35 -18.71
N GLY A 116 -0.94 18.10 -18.51
CA GLY A 116 -0.79 17.51 -17.16
C GLY A 116 -2.08 16.99 -16.53
N VAL A 117 -3.16 16.87 -17.31
CA VAL A 117 -4.42 16.29 -16.83
C VAL A 117 -4.45 14.79 -17.05
N TRP A 118 -4.72 14.04 -15.98
CA TRP A 118 -5.08 12.62 -16.05
C TRP A 118 -6.50 12.40 -15.56
N VAL A 119 -7.42 12.13 -16.48
CA VAL A 119 -8.76 11.67 -16.11
C VAL A 119 -8.69 10.19 -15.81
N SER A 120 -8.76 9.82 -14.52
CA SER A 120 -8.95 8.45 -14.08
C SER A 120 -10.34 8.30 -13.45
N GLY A 121 -11.37 8.08 -14.26
CA GLY A 121 -12.67 7.71 -13.72
C GLY A 121 -12.75 6.21 -13.49
N TYR A 122 -12.87 5.76 -12.24
CA TYR A 122 -13.24 4.39 -11.92
C TYR A 122 -14.67 4.38 -11.41
N LEU A 123 -15.48 3.44 -11.91
CA LEU A 123 -16.86 3.26 -11.47
C LEU A 123 -16.84 2.43 -10.18
N GLN A 124 -16.81 3.12 -9.03
CA GLN A 124 -16.71 2.50 -7.69
C GLN A 124 -18.07 1.96 -7.19
N SER A 125 -19.15 2.57 -7.70
CA SER A 125 -20.56 2.22 -7.55
C SER A 125 -21.33 2.84 -8.73
N ASP A 126 -22.66 2.70 -8.81
CA ASP A 126 -23.47 3.25 -9.90
C ASP A 126 -23.45 4.79 -10.01
N THR A 127 -22.86 5.53 -9.05
CA THR A 127 -22.98 7.01 -8.97
C THR A 127 -21.71 7.82 -8.60
N THR A 128 -20.48 7.32 -8.67
CA THR A 128 -19.28 8.12 -8.31
C THR A 128 -18.18 8.04 -9.36
N ILE A 129 -17.63 9.20 -9.77
CA ILE A 129 -16.50 9.29 -10.70
C ILE A 129 -15.50 10.34 -10.20
N THR A 130 -14.26 9.94 -9.96
CA THR A 130 -13.20 10.84 -9.50
C THR A 130 -12.38 11.39 -10.69
N PHE A 131 -12.04 12.69 -10.67
CA PHE A 131 -11.22 13.34 -11.71
C PHE A 131 -9.97 14.00 -11.09
N HIS A 132 -8.81 13.65 -11.62
CA HIS A 132 -7.54 14.28 -11.25
C HIS A 132 -7.14 15.29 -12.34
N ALA A 133 -7.08 16.57 -12.01
CA ALA A 133 -6.68 17.60 -12.95
C ALA A 133 -5.57 18.46 -12.35
N GLN A 134 -4.41 18.56 -12.99
CA GLN A 134 -3.41 19.54 -12.56
C GLN A 134 -3.43 20.71 -13.54
N THR A 135 -3.95 21.87 -13.12
CA THR A 135 -3.83 23.13 -13.88
C THR A 135 -3.61 24.33 -12.95
N LEU A 136 -2.86 25.31 -13.46
CA LEU A 136 -2.56 26.59 -12.79
C LEU A 136 -3.63 27.66 -13.02
N THR A 137 -4.58 27.42 -13.93
CA THR A 137 -5.59 28.40 -14.38
C THR A 137 -7.00 27.86 -14.24
N ASN A 138 -7.96 28.77 -14.02
CA ASN A 138 -9.38 28.43 -14.11
C ASN A 138 -9.73 28.01 -15.55
N GLY A 139 -10.71 27.13 -15.71
CA GLY A 139 -11.10 26.61 -17.02
C GLY A 139 -12.53 26.06 -17.04
N THR A 140 -12.99 25.66 -18.22
CA THR A 140 -14.24 24.91 -18.40
C THR A 140 -13.89 23.46 -18.68
N TYR A 141 -14.48 22.53 -17.94
CA TYR A 141 -14.14 21.12 -17.98
C TYR A 141 -15.26 20.40 -18.71
N SER A 142 -14.97 19.75 -19.84
CA SER A 142 -15.99 18.95 -20.53
C SER A 142 -15.72 17.49 -20.24
N ILE A 143 -16.75 16.78 -19.80
CA ILE A 143 -16.66 15.34 -19.57
C ILE A 143 -17.59 14.70 -20.60
N SER A 144 -17.01 13.92 -21.51
CA SER A 144 -17.73 13.17 -22.55
C SER A 144 -17.65 11.67 -22.28
N ASP A 145 -18.43 10.89 -23.02
CA ASP A 145 -18.35 9.42 -23.03
C ASP A 145 -18.65 8.74 -21.69
N LEU A 146 -19.35 9.45 -20.80
CA LEU A 146 -19.89 8.89 -19.55
C LEU A 146 -21.25 8.25 -19.79
N ARG A 147 -21.57 7.24 -18.97
CA ARG A 147 -22.87 6.58 -18.98
C ARG A 147 -23.97 7.52 -18.50
N VAL A 148 -25.21 7.16 -18.81
CA VAL A 148 -26.39 7.80 -18.22
C VAL A 148 -26.44 7.47 -16.73
N GLY A 149 -26.46 8.49 -15.90
CA GLY A 149 -26.45 8.35 -14.45
C GLY A 149 -26.28 9.67 -13.73
N THR A 150 -26.49 9.65 -12.42
CA THR A 150 -26.08 10.74 -11.52
C THR A 150 -24.73 10.38 -10.94
N TYR A 151 -23.76 11.29 -11.03
CA TYR A 151 -22.40 11.07 -10.57
C TYR A 151 -21.94 12.18 -9.63
N THR A 152 -21.26 11.80 -8.54
CA THR A 152 -20.43 12.73 -7.77
C THR A 152 -19.06 12.82 -8.45
N VAL A 153 -18.66 14.05 -8.79
CA VAL A 153 -17.39 14.38 -9.44
C VAL A 153 -16.48 15.14 -8.49
N TYR A 154 -15.35 14.53 -8.15
CA TYR A 154 -14.26 15.20 -7.42
C TYR A 154 -13.25 15.75 -8.41
N VAL A 155 -12.91 17.04 -8.32
CA VAL A 155 -11.83 17.65 -9.09
C VAL A 155 -10.73 18.10 -8.14
N TYR A 156 -9.58 17.43 -8.20
CA TYR A 156 -8.37 17.90 -7.50
C TYR A 156 -7.69 18.96 -8.35
N LEU A 157 -7.14 20.00 -7.72
CA LEU A 157 -6.21 20.93 -8.35
C LEU A 157 -5.02 21.21 -7.45
N GLN A 158 -3.88 21.55 -8.07
CA GLN A 158 -2.63 21.86 -7.39
C GLN A 158 -2.85 22.87 -6.25
N TYR A 159 -2.57 22.42 -5.02
CA TYR A 159 -2.75 23.17 -3.77
C TYR A 159 -4.18 23.59 -3.46
N ARG A 160 -5.16 23.33 -4.31
CA ARG A 160 -6.52 23.78 -4.05
C ARG A 160 -7.29 22.70 -3.29
N PRO A 161 -8.18 23.09 -2.38
CA PRO A 161 -9.10 22.13 -1.79
C PRO A 161 -9.98 21.48 -2.87
N VAL A 162 -10.41 20.26 -2.57
CA VAL A 162 -11.23 19.46 -3.49
C VAL A 162 -12.57 20.16 -3.71
N LEU A 163 -12.95 20.36 -4.97
CA LEU A 163 -14.31 20.79 -5.29
C LEU A 163 -15.16 19.56 -5.64
N GLU A 164 -16.30 19.46 -4.96
CA GLU A 164 -17.31 18.44 -5.17
C GLU A 164 -18.43 19.00 -6.06
N TYR A 165 -18.79 18.25 -7.09
CA TYR A 165 -19.88 18.60 -8.00
C TYR A 165 -20.82 17.42 -8.19
N ASP A 166 -22.12 17.66 -8.01
CA ASP A 166 -23.16 16.72 -8.43
C ASP A 166 -23.44 16.94 -9.93
N VAL A 167 -23.23 15.89 -10.73
CA VAL A 167 -23.42 15.93 -12.18
C VAL A 167 -24.44 14.88 -12.60
N THR A 168 -25.49 15.30 -13.30
CA THR A 168 -26.43 14.36 -13.95
C THR A 168 -26.13 14.26 -15.43
N ILE A 169 -25.98 13.04 -15.94
CA ILE A 169 -25.64 12.76 -17.33
C ILE A 169 -26.82 12.03 -17.98
N LEU A 170 -27.32 12.59 -19.09
CA LEU A 170 -28.45 12.07 -19.87
C LEU A 170 -27.94 11.38 -21.15
N ASP A 171 -28.75 10.48 -21.72
CA ASP A 171 -28.36 9.60 -22.83
C ASP A 171 -27.77 10.33 -24.04
N GLY A 172 -26.58 9.90 -24.47
CA GLY A 172 -25.85 10.47 -25.61
C GLY A 172 -25.36 11.92 -25.45
N ALA A 173 -25.38 12.49 -24.23
CA ALA A 173 -25.01 13.88 -23.99
C ALA A 173 -23.55 14.04 -23.51
N THR A 174 -22.82 14.98 -24.12
CA THR A 174 -21.64 15.61 -23.49
C THR A 174 -22.14 16.46 -22.33
N THR A 175 -21.64 16.23 -21.11
CA THR A 175 -21.90 17.13 -19.98
C THR A 175 -20.70 18.03 -19.75
N THR A 176 -20.92 19.34 -19.87
CA THR A 176 -19.89 20.33 -19.56
C THR A 176 -19.99 20.73 -18.08
N LEU A 177 -18.95 20.41 -17.30
CA LEU A 177 -18.77 20.88 -15.95
C LEU A 177 -18.06 22.25 -15.96
N ASN A 178 -18.80 23.32 -15.68
CA ASN A 178 -18.20 24.63 -15.46
C ASN A 178 -17.65 24.72 -14.05
N VAL A 179 -16.42 24.25 -13.85
CA VAL A 179 -15.71 24.40 -12.57
C VAL A 179 -15.18 25.83 -12.47
N GLN A 180 -15.94 26.69 -11.79
CA GLN A 180 -15.49 28.03 -11.43
C GLN A 180 -14.91 27.96 -10.02
N TRP A 181 -13.59 28.11 -9.91
CA TRP A 181 -12.90 28.05 -8.63
C TRP A 181 -13.16 29.32 -7.82
N GLN A 182 -13.60 29.14 -6.57
CA GLN A 182 -13.54 30.21 -5.58
C GLN A 182 -12.08 30.47 -5.22
N ALA A 183 -11.73 31.74 -5.02
CA ALA A 183 -10.42 32.10 -4.49
C ALA A 183 -10.27 31.50 -3.09
N PHE A 184 -9.19 30.76 -2.86
CA PHE A 184 -8.81 30.28 -1.54
C PHE A 184 -7.85 31.28 -0.89
N ALA A 185 -7.85 31.35 0.44
CA ALA A 185 -6.88 32.16 1.16
C ALA A 185 -5.63 31.36 1.50
N TRP A 186 -4.47 32.01 1.38
CA TRP A 186 -3.22 31.52 1.94
C TRP A 186 -3.14 31.96 3.40
N VAL A 187 -3.02 30.99 4.31
CA VAL A 187 -2.91 31.24 5.74
C VAL A 187 -1.53 30.80 6.21
N SER A 188 -0.69 31.77 6.54
CA SER A 188 0.64 31.47 7.11
C SER A 188 0.51 30.91 8.53
N LYS A 189 1.24 29.83 8.82
CA LYS A 189 1.28 29.17 10.12
C LYS A 189 2.73 28.98 10.59
N SER A 190 2.96 29.29 11.85
CA SER A 190 4.21 29.05 12.57
C SER A 190 4.00 29.27 14.08
N GLY A 191 4.94 28.79 14.89
CA GLY A 191 4.93 28.95 16.34
C GLY A 191 4.04 27.91 17.03
N HIS A 192 3.58 28.27 18.23
CA HIS A 192 2.89 27.34 19.13
C HIS A 192 1.36 27.53 19.08
N ILE A 193 0.65 26.41 18.94
CA ILE A 193 -0.74 26.27 19.32
C ILE A 193 -0.73 25.85 20.80
N SER A 194 -0.88 26.83 21.68
CA SER A 194 -0.70 26.65 23.13
C SER A 194 -1.80 25.81 23.78
N GLY A 195 -1.47 25.19 24.93
CA GLY A 195 -2.41 24.37 25.70
C GLY A 195 -3.73 25.08 26.01
N GLY A 196 -4.85 24.36 25.84
CA GLY A 196 -6.21 24.87 25.96
C GLY A 196 -6.78 25.50 24.68
N VAL A 197 -5.98 25.62 23.61
CA VAL A 197 -6.44 26.06 22.29
C VAL A 197 -6.90 24.87 21.47
N ASN A 198 -8.04 25.02 20.80
CA ASN A 198 -8.49 24.14 19.73
C ASN A 198 -8.46 24.93 18.42
N GLU A 199 -7.45 24.67 17.58
CA GLU A 199 -7.29 25.29 16.28
C GLU A 199 -7.87 24.40 15.18
N VAL A 200 -8.59 25.01 14.24
CA VAL A 200 -9.21 24.30 13.11
C VAL A 200 -8.66 24.85 11.80
N TRP A 201 -8.19 23.95 10.95
CA TRP A 201 -7.78 24.23 9.58
C TRP A 201 -8.87 23.71 8.64
N THR A 202 -9.46 24.62 7.88
CA THR A 202 -10.64 24.38 7.06
C THR A 202 -10.28 24.13 5.60
N ASN A 203 -11.14 23.40 4.91
CA ASN A 203 -10.90 23.03 3.51
C ASN A 203 -11.24 24.12 2.49
N ASP A 204 -11.39 25.38 2.89
CA ASP A 204 -11.50 26.54 1.99
C ASP A 204 -10.18 27.35 1.92
N ASN A 205 -9.16 26.92 2.68
CA ASN A 205 -7.87 27.58 2.80
C ASN A 205 -6.70 26.66 2.40
N VAL A 206 -5.57 27.30 2.11
CA VAL A 206 -4.27 26.63 2.01
C VAL A 206 -3.38 27.13 3.14
N TYR A 207 -2.93 26.21 3.99
CA TYR A 207 -2.12 26.55 5.14
C TYR A 207 -0.63 26.45 4.78
N GLN A 208 0.08 27.57 4.81
CA GLN A 208 1.51 27.61 4.49
C GLN A 208 2.33 27.65 5.77
N LEU A 209 3.07 26.58 6.04
CA LEU A 209 3.96 26.45 7.17
C LEU A 209 5.22 27.25 6.88
N THR A 210 5.38 28.41 7.51
CA THR A 210 6.55 29.29 7.32
C THR A 210 7.69 28.94 8.27
N SER A 211 7.40 28.19 9.32
CA SER A 211 8.34 27.56 10.24
C SER A 211 7.62 26.37 10.88
N TYR A 212 8.14 25.89 12.00
CA TYR A 212 7.53 24.87 12.83
C TYR A 212 6.17 25.33 13.33
N VAL A 213 5.19 24.43 13.33
CA VAL A 213 3.91 24.57 14.03
C VAL A 213 3.86 23.52 15.12
N TRP A 214 3.98 23.94 16.37
CA TRP A 214 3.88 23.05 17.53
C TRP A 214 2.45 22.99 18.03
N VAL A 215 1.92 21.78 18.23
CA VAL A 215 0.68 21.54 18.97
C VAL A 215 1.07 21.15 20.38
N ASP A 216 1.02 22.10 21.31
CA ASP A 216 1.52 21.92 22.66
C ASP A 216 0.64 20.99 23.50
N SER A 217 1.16 20.57 24.65
CA SER A 217 0.41 19.79 25.64
C SER A 217 -0.94 20.43 25.97
N GLY A 218 -2.02 19.66 25.84
CA GLY A 218 -3.39 20.12 26.07
C GLY A 218 -3.98 20.99 24.96
N ALA A 219 -3.29 21.16 23.83
CA ALA A 219 -3.82 21.80 22.63
C ALA A 219 -4.37 20.76 21.66
N THR A 220 -5.21 21.21 20.74
CA THR A 220 -5.76 20.39 19.65
C THR A 220 -5.65 21.11 18.32
N LEU A 221 -5.14 20.42 17.31
CA LEU A 221 -5.20 20.84 15.91
C LEU A 221 -6.13 19.92 15.15
N THR A 222 -7.24 20.45 14.64
CA THR A 222 -8.15 19.71 13.75
C THR A 222 -7.92 20.19 12.32
N ILE A 223 -7.66 19.28 11.39
CA ILE A 223 -7.55 19.58 9.96
C ILE A 223 -8.71 18.90 9.26
N GLU A 224 -9.56 19.69 8.60
CA GLU A 224 -10.73 19.18 7.90
C GLU A 224 -10.32 18.35 6.68
N LYS A 225 -11.14 17.34 6.34
CA LYS A 225 -10.96 16.52 5.13
C LYS A 225 -10.85 17.38 3.86
N GLY A 226 -9.98 16.96 2.93
CA GLY A 226 -9.73 17.70 1.69
C GLY A 226 -8.86 18.95 1.84
N THR A 227 -8.41 19.29 3.05
CA THR A 227 -7.50 20.43 3.27
C THR A 227 -6.11 20.14 2.72
N THR A 228 -5.50 21.15 2.10
CA THR A 228 -4.09 21.14 1.75
C THR A 228 -3.30 22.09 2.64
N PHE A 229 -2.17 21.62 3.16
CA PHE A 229 -1.16 22.45 3.76
C PHE A 229 0.18 22.26 3.06
N VAL A 230 1.03 23.27 3.10
CA VAL A 230 2.32 23.25 2.40
C VAL A 230 3.46 23.72 3.27
N GLY A 231 4.59 23.03 3.18
CA GLY A 231 5.84 23.51 3.76
C GLY A 231 6.46 24.59 2.88
N ASN A 232 6.80 25.74 3.46
CA ASN A 232 7.46 26.82 2.73
C ASN A 232 8.94 26.52 2.53
N TYR A 233 9.35 26.26 1.29
CA TYR A 233 10.76 26.23 0.93
C TYR A 233 11.28 27.68 0.74
N PRO A 234 12.49 28.03 1.25
CA PRO A 234 13.42 27.20 2.02
C PRO A 234 13.32 27.43 3.54
N THR A 235 12.21 27.97 4.06
CA THR A 235 12.14 28.45 5.46
C THR A 235 11.87 27.36 6.49
N LEU A 236 11.86 26.09 6.07
CA LEU A 236 11.66 24.91 6.91
C LEU A 236 10.31 24.92 7.65
N GLY A 237 9.23 24.67 6.91
CA GLY A 237 7.91 24.41 7.49
C GLY A 237 7.75 22.95 7.92
N MET A 238 7.17 22.68 9.10
CA MET A 238 6.80 21.34 9.57
C MET A 238 5.70 21.42 10.65
N ILE A 239 5.06 20.28 10.94
CA ILE A 239 4.11 20.16 12.06
C ILE A 239 4.72 19.26 13.13
N VAL A 240 4.69 19.71 14.38
CA VAL A 240 5.14 18.95 15.55
C VAL A 240 3.99 18.79 16.51
N ILE A 241 3.55 17.56 16.74
CA ILE A 241 2.58 17.24 17.77
C ILE A 241 3.36 16.96 19.04
N SER A 242 3.46 17.94 19.93
CA SER A 242 4.22 17.82 21.17
C SER A 242 3.57 16.83 22.12
N THR A 243 4.36 16.27 23.02
CA THR A 243 3.92 15.37 24.10
C THR A 243 2.69 15.93 24.86
N GLY A 244 1.56 15.23 24.73
CA GLY A 244 0.24 15.60 25.29
C GLY A 244 -0.62 16.54 24.44
N GLY A 245 -0.15 16.96 23.27
CA GLY A 245 -0.94 17.62 22.22
C GLY A 245 -1.65 16.59 21.35
N GLN A 246 -2.71 17.01 20.64
CA GLN A 246 -3.48 16.12 19.79
C GLN A 246 -3.71 16.71 18.39
N CYS A 247 -3.66 15.87 17.37
CA CYS A 247 -4.00 16.25 16.00
C CYS A 247 -5.07 15.33 15.40
N PHE A 248 -6.07 15.93 14.76
CA PHE A 248 -7.14 15.21 14.08
C PHE A 248 -7.10 15.55 12.59
N MET A 249 -6.37 14.74 11.82
CA MET A 249 -6.39 14.70 10.37
C MET A 249 -7.26 13.51 9.94
N ASN A 250 -8.58 13.70 9.89
CA ASN A 250 -9.52 12.63 9.52
C ASN A 250 -10.11 12.91 8.13
N GLY A 251 -9.31 12.68 7.10
CA GLY A 251 -9.71 12.75 5.69
C GLY A 251 -10.67 11.64 5.28
N GLU A 252 -10.97 11.59 3.97
CA GLU A 252 -11.76 10.52 3.34
C GLU A 252 -11.09 10.04 2.05
N GLN A 253 -11.49 8.88 1.55
CA GLN A 253 -10.90 8.24 0.37
C GLN A 253 -10.78 9.19 -0.84
N TYR A 254 -11.73 10.11 -1.05
CA TYR A 254 -11.68 11.10 -2.13
C TYR A 254 -11.50 12.54 -1.63
N LEU A 255 -11.35 12.73 -0.32
CA LEU A 255 -11.04 14.01 0.30
C LEU A 255 -9.86 13.83 1.25
N PRO A 256 -8.69 13.36 0.76
CA PRO A 256 -7.53 13.18 1.62
C PRO A 256 -7.03 14.54 2.12
N ILE A 257 -6.39 14.54 3.28
CA ILE A 257 -5.62 15.69 3.76
C ILE A 257 -4.22 15.58 3.17
N VAL A 258 -3.73 16.66 2.55
CA VAL A 258 -2.48 16.64 1.79
C VAL A 258 -1.49 17.66 2.36
N GLY A 259 -0.33 17.19 2.80
CA GLY A 259 0.84 18.01 3.15
C GLY A 259 1.90 17.92 2.05
N CYS A 260 2.37 19.03 1.48
CA CYS A 260 3.38 18.96 0.42
C CYS A 260 4.30 20.20 0.31
N SER A 261 5.31 20.15 -0.56
CA SER A 261 6.16 21.31 -0.89
C SER A 261 5.33 22.45 -1.50
N ASN A 262 5.63 23.71 -1.17
CA ASN A 262 5.00 24.88 -1.79
C ASN A 262 5.56 25.25 -3.19
N ARG A 263 6.63 24.59 -3.65
CA ARG A 263 7.24 24.89 -4.94
C ARG A 263 6.34 24.50 -6.11
N PRO A 264 6.35 25.24 -7.24
CA PRO A 264 5.55 24.89 -8.41
C PRO A 264 5.68 23.40 -8.79
N ILE A 265 4.60 22.78 -9.31
CA ILE A 265 4.66 21.44 -9.90
C ILE A 265 5.84 21.35 -10.88
N GLY A 266 6.49 20.20 -10.88
CA GLY A 266 7.72 19.96 -11.63
C GLY A 266 9.00 20.42 -10.93
N GLN A 267 8.88 21.41 -10.04
CA GLN A 267 10.03 21.93 -9.27
C GLN A 267 10.07 21.42 -7.83
N ARG A 268 9.07 20.66 -7.39
CA ARG A 268 9.06 20.04 -6.05
C ARG A 268 10.16 18.99 -5.97
N ARG A 269 10.85 18.92 -4.84
CA ARG A 269 11.94 18.00 -4.58
C ARG A 269 11.79 17.43 -3.18
N SER A 270 12.19 16.18 -3.01
CA SER A 270 12.35 15.56 -1.70
C SER A 270 13.19 16.47 -0.80
N GLY A 271 12.75 16.66 0.44
CA GLY A 271 13.42 17.51 1.42
C GLY A 271 13.09 18.99 1.32
N ASP A 272 12.07 19.37 0.54
CA ASP A 272 11.64 20.77 0.46
C ASP A 272 11.05 21.29 1.79
N TRP A 273 10.56 20.39 2.66
CA TRP A 273 9.97 20.71 3.96
C TRP A 273 10.11 19.55 4.97
N GLY A 274 9.74 19.77 6.23
CA GLY A 274 10.11 18.89 7.34
C GLY A 274 9.16 17.74 7.67
N GLY A 275 8.01 17.59 7.01
CA GLY A 275 7.07 16.51 7.33
C GLY A 275 6.28 16.74 8.63
N VAL A 276 5.85 15.64 9.26
CA VAL A 276 5.07 15.64 10.51
C VAL A 276 5.75 14.78 11.57
N THR A 277 6.08 15.40 12.70
CA THR A 277 6.62 14.71 13.88
C THR A 277 5.54 14.55 14.94
N ILE A 278 5.42 13.36 15.51
CA ILE A 278 4.44 13.04 16.56
C ILE A 278 5.19 12.56 17.80
N LEU A 279 5.10 13.32 18.88
CA LEU A 279 5.74 13.04 20.15
C LEU A 279 4.67 12.54 21.14
N GLY A 280 4.72 11.26 21.48
CA GLY A 280 3.88 10.64 22.51
C GLY A 280 4.62 10.43 23.84
N HIS A 281 4.00 9.66 24.72
CA HIS A 281 4.48 9.25 26.04
C HIS A 281 4.61 7.73 26.15
N ALA A 282 4.20 6.94 25.15
CA ALA A 282 4.33 5.49 25.19
C ALA A 282 5.80 5.06 25.26
N HIS A 283 6.01 3.83 25.70
CA HIS A 283 7.35 3.41 26.07
C HIS A 283 8.33 3.36 24.88
N ASN A 284 9.61 3.55 25.16
CA ASN A 284 10.77 3.26 24.34
C ASN A 284 11.81 2.56 25.23
N ASN A 285 12.99 2.27 24.69
CA ASN A 285 14.07 1.62 25.44
C ASN A 285 15.36 2.46 25.52
N ARG A 286 15.28 3.77 25.25
CA ARG A 286 16.45 4.65 25.34
C ARG A 286 16.88 4.85 26.78
N THR A 287 18.19 4.73 27.01
CA THR A 287 18.83 5.03 28.30
C THR A 287 20.02 5.95 28.10
N ASN A 288 20.51 6.57 29.18
CA ASN A 288 21.68 7.47 29.15
C ASN A 288 23.03 6.75 28.91
N GLY A 289 23.04 5.59 28.26
CA GLY A 289 24.24 4.80 27.96
C GLY A 289 24.80 3.99 29.14
N SER A 290 24.31 4.18 30.37
CA SER A 290 24.69 3.38 31.55
C SER A 290 23.71 2.25 31.89
N GLY A 291 22.68 2.06 31.05
CA GLY A 291 21.58 1.11 31.28
C GLY A 291 20.72 1.38 32.53
N SER A 292 21.05 2.43 33.30
CA SER A 292 20.52 2.65 34.65
C SER A 292 19.56 3.83 34.76
N TYR A 293 19.50 4.71 33.75
CA TYR A 293 18.53 5.80 33.73
C TYR A 293 17.83 5.92 32.37
N PRO A 294 16.50 5.94 32.40
CA PRO A 294 15.73 6.15 31.19
C PRO A 294 15.86 7.58 30.67
N VAL A 295 15.87 7.73 29.35
CA VAL A 295 15.95 9.04 28.69
C VAL A 295 14.76 9.21 27.77
N VAL A 296 14.15 10.39 27.82
CA VAL A 296 13.19 10.82 26.82
C VAL A 296 13.98 11.40 25.65
N PRO A 297 14.03 10.76 24.48
CA PRO A 297 14.75 11.30 23.33
C PRO A 297 14.19 12.66 22.92
N ASN A 298 15.10 13.53 22.52
CA ASN A 298 14.74 14.70 21.72
C ASN A 298 14.61 14.23 20.27
N GLY A 299 13.48 14.51 19.63
CA GLY A 299 13.30 14.23 18.22
C GLY A 299 14.23 15.07 17.35
N GLU A 300 14.47 14.58 16.14
CA GLU A 300 15.27 15.28 15.14
C GLU A 300 14.74 16.68 14.83
N GLY A 301 15.60 17.54 14.28
CA GLY A 301 15.28 18.94 14.05
C GLY A 301 14.92 19.73 15.31
N ASP A 302 15.37 19.31 16.49
CA ASP A 302 15.02 19.90 17.79
C ASP A 302 13.49 19.98 18.03
N THR A 303 12.76 18.96 17.57
CA THR A 303 11.29 18.90 17.67
C THR A 303 10.79 18.72 19.10
N GLY A 304 11.64 18.23 20.01
CA GLY A 304 11.34 18.14 21.44
C GLY A 304 11.27 16.71 21.97
N PRO A 305 10.95 16.54 23.26
CA PRO A 305 10.95 15.24 23.91
C PRO A 305 9.75 14.36 23.53
N GLY A 306 9.99 13.09 23.19
CA GLY A 306 8.94 12.08 22.94
C GLY A 306 9.29 10.69 23.48
N GLY A 307 8.27 9.92 23.88
CA GLY A 307 8.39 8.61 24.50
C GLY A 307 8.85 8.62 25.96
N ARG A 308 8.75 7.46 26.62
CA ARG A 308 9.13 7.25 28.04
C ARG A 308 9.74 5.87 28.22
N PRO A 309 10.40 5.55 29.34
CA PRO A 309 10.89 4.18 29.56
C PRO A 309 9.87 3.21 30.16
N ASP A 310 8.69 3.71 30.53
CA ASP A 310 7.68 2.96 31.25
C ASP A 310 6.42 2.82 30.41
N THR A 311 5.67 1.76 30.70
CA THR A 311 4.49 1.37 29.91
C THR A 311 3.21 2.10 30.34
N LEU A 312 3.29 3.10 31.22
CA LEU A 312 2.11 3.74 31.82
C LEU A 312 1.20 4.36 30.76
N TYR A 313 1.79 4.86 29.68
CA TYR A 313 1.10 5.60 28.63
C TYR A 313 1.00 4.83 27.31
N ASP A 314 1.19 3.51 27.30
CA ASP A 314 1.09 2.72 26.07
C ASP A 314 -0.27 2.83 25.38
N ASN A 315 -1.33 3.17 26.12
CA ASN A 315 -2.68 3.30 25.59
C ASN A 315 -3.08 4.75 25.29
N GLU A 316 -2.16 5.71 25.37
CA GLU A 316 -2.51 7.09 25.07
C GLU A 316 -2.77 7.32 23.58
N SER A 317 -3.29 8.52 23.28
CA SER A 317 -3.62 8.93 21.91
C SER A 317 -3.09 10.33 21.60
N SER A 318 -2.30 10.43 20.53
CA SER A 318 -1.87 11.66 19.86
C SER A 318 -2.89 12.14 18.81
N GLY A 319 -4.03 11.45 18.69
CA GLY A 319 -5.14 11.82 17.80
C GLY A 319 -5.40 10.84 16.67
N VAL A 320 -5.80 11.36 15.50
CA VAL A 320 -6.27 10.59 14.35
C VAL A 320 -5.58 11.06 13.07
N TYR A 321 -5.02 10.12 12.33
CA TYR A 321 -4.42 10.29 11.02
C TYR A 321 -5.08 9.28 10.08
N ARG A 322 -6.08 9.73 9.33
CA ARG A 322 -6.82 8.92 8.38
C ARG A 322 -6.93 9.59 7.01
N TYR A 323 -6.62 8.87 5.94
CA TYR A 323 -6.57 9.41 4.57
C TYR A 323 -5.68 10.67 4.52
N VAL A 324 -4.44 10.52 5.00
CA VAL A 324 -3.44 11.59 5.04
C VAL A 324 -2.32 11.26 4.08
N ARG A 325 -1.90 12.24 3.30
CA ARG A 325 -0.79 12.11 2.37
C ARG A 325 0.24 13.20 2.59
N LEU A 326 1.47 12.81 2.87
CA LEU A 326 2.62 13.72 2.95
C LEU A 326 3.51 13.50 1.75
N GLU A 327 3.89 14.58 1.08
CA GLU A 327 4.69 14.52 -0.14
C GLU A 327 5.91 15.45 -0.05
N HIS A 328 7.08 15.03 -0.54
CA HIS A 328 8.30 15.87 -0.66
C HIS A 328 8.89 16.36 0.67
N SER A 329 8.62 15.64 1.75
CA SER A 329 9.15 15.91 3.08
C SER A 329 10.63 15.51 3.19
N GLY A 330 11.15 15.63 4.40
CA GLY A 330 12.43 15.12 4.83
C GLY A 330 13.61 16.09 4.71
N PHE A 331 13.41 17.31 5.20
CA PHE A 331 14.47 18.30 5.18
C PHE A 331 15.69 17.86 6.00
N ARG A 332 16.87 17.88 5.37
CA ARG A 332 18.16 17.50 5.95
C ARG A 332 18.85 18.69 6.62
N PHE A 333 19.04 18.67 7.94
CA PHE A 333 19.82 19.71 8.65
C PHE A 333 21.33 19.46 8.56
N THR A 334 21.73 18.21 8.82
CA THR A 334 23.12 17.75 8.76
C THR A 334 23.17 16.34 8.16
N THR A 335 24.33 15.69 8.13
CA THR A 335 24.43 14.33 7.60
C THR A 335 23.88 13.23 8.50
N THR A 336 23.44 13.58 9.72
CA THR A 336 22.96 12.64 10.75
C THR A 336 21.78 13.22 11.54
N ASN A 337 21.12 14.25 10.98
CA ASN A 337 19.95 14.90 11.57
C ASN A 337 19.10 15.34 10.38
N GLU A 338 18.23 14.43 10.02
CA GLU A 338 17.37 14.52 8.85
C GLU A 338 15.93 14.50 9.36
N LEU A 339 14.94 14.61 8.51
CA LEU A 339 13.55 14.54 8.94
C LEU A 339 12.86 13.53 8.06
N ASN A 340 11.76 12.98 8.55
CA ASN A 340 11.01 11.96 7.83
C ASN A 340 9.71 12.51 7.26
N GLY A 341 8.97 11.67 6.52
CA GLY A 341 7.57 11.98 6.22
C GLY A 341 6.75 12.00 7.49
N PHE A 342 6.70 10.85 8.16
CA PHE A 342 6.20 10.73 9.53
C PHE A 342 7.30 10.23 10.45
N ALA A 343 7.62 11.01 11.48
CA ALA A 343 8.51 10.57 12.57
C ALA A 343 7.70 10.41 13.85
N MET A 344 7.71 9.22 14.45
CA MET A 344 6.84 8.89 15.58
C MET A 344 7.65 8.47 16.80
N TYR A 345 7.69 9.33 17.81
CA TYR A 345 8.45 9.10 19.03
C TYR A 345 7.52 8.67 20.15
N GLY A 346 7.57 7.39 20.53
CA GLY A 346 6.78 6.86 21.64
C GLY A 346 5.28 7.07 21.49
N VAL A 347 4.72 6.85 20.30
CA VAL A 347 3.29 7.03 20.05
C VAL A 347 2.50 5.85 20.61
N GLY A 348 1.45 6.13 21.39
CA GLY A 348 0.59 5.13 22.03
C GLY A 348 -0.41 4.45 21.08
N ARG A 349 -0.86 3.24 21.44
CA ARG A 349 -1.82 2.44 20.65
C ARG A 349 -3.25 2.99 20.63
N GLY A 350 -3.53 4.05 21.39
CA GLY A 350 -4.78 4.80 21.32
C GLY A 350 -4.82 5.80 20.17
N THR A 351 -3.68 6.08 19.53
CA THR A 351 -3.61 6.88 18.29
C THR A 351 -4.13 6.05 17.11
N VAL A 352 -4.89 6.67 16.22
CA VAL A 352 -5.37 6.03 14.99
C VAL A 352 -4.48 6.46 13.83
N MET A 353 -3.85 5.52 13.14
CA MET A 353 -3.10 5.77 11.91
C MET A 353 -3.50 4.76 10.83
N GLN A 354 -4.34 5.19 9.89
CA GLN A 354 -4.94 4.31 8.88
C GLN A 354 -5.03 5.02 7.54
N TYR A 355 -4.79 4.35 6.41
CA TYR A 355 -4.84 5.00 5.09
C TYR A 355 -3.91 6.22 5.06
N VAL A 356 -2.64 5.99 5.34
CA VAL A 356 -1.61 7.04 5.38
C VAL A 356 -0.57 6.76 4.31
N GLN A 357 -0.22 7.80 3.57
CA GLN A 357 0.83 7.77 2.57
C GLN A 357 1.90 8.79 2.92
N SER A 358 3.15 8.36 2.84
CA SER A 358 4.30 9.24 2.71
C SER A 358 4.95 8.96 1.35
N ALA A 359 5.18 10.04 0.60
CA ALA A 359 5.64 9.97 -0.79
C ALA A 359 6.81 10.92 -1.04
N CYS A 360 7.89 10.40 -1.62
CA CYS A 360 9.07 11.20 -1.97
C CYS A 360 9.68 11.95 -0.78
N SER A 361 9.60 11.43 0.46
CA SER A 361 10.46 11.94 1.54
C SER A 361 11.93 11.77 1.17
N LYS A 362 12.81 12.71 1.53
CA LYS A 362 14.25 12.63 1.22
C LYS A 362 14.99 11.61 2.08
N ASP A 363 14.53 11.46 3.29
CA ASP A 363 14.95 10.46 4.26
C ASP A 363 13.87 9.36 4.28
N ASP A 364 13.44 8.92 5.47
CA ASP A 364 12.45 7.88 5.57
C ASP A 364 11.04 8.35 5.22
N GLN A 365 10.26 7.44 4.64
CA GLN A 365 8.83 7.72 4.47
C GLN A 365 8.13 7.73 5.82
N ILE A 366 8.38 6.71 6.65
CA ILE A 366 7.81 6.51 7.97
C ILE A 366 8.86 5.89 8.88
N GLU A 367 9.05 6.47 10.06
CA GLU A 367 9.97 5.96 11.07
C GLU A 367 9.34 5.95 12.48
N PHE A 368 9.54 4.83 13.18
CA PHE A 368 9.07 4.62 14.55
C PHE A 368 10.24 4.62 15.54
N PHE A 369 10.28 5.62 16.43
CA PHE A 369 11.18 5.67 17.57
C PHE A 369 10.46 5.21 18.84
N GLY A 370 10.40 3.90 19.03
CA GLY A 370 9.68 3.30 20.14
C GLY A 370 8.15 3.44 20.01
N GLY A 371 7.45 3.19 21.10
CA GLY A 371 6.00 3.30 21.20
C GLY A 371 5.28 2.00 20.89
N THR A 372 3.96 2.10 20.79
CA THR A 372 3.06 0.94 20.69
C THR A 372 1.96 1.09 19.65
N LEU A 373 2.02 2.18 18.86
CA LEU A 373 1.08 2.46 17.77
C LEU A 373 0.86 1.23 16.88
N ASN A 374 -0.41 0.92 16.64
CA ASN A 374 -0.81 0.01 15.58
C ASN A 374 -1.27 0.83 14.36
N CYS A 375 -0.89 0.43 13.16
CA CYS A 375 -1.29 1.10 11.92
C CYS A 375 -1.75 0.12 10.83
N ASP A 376 -2.59 0.59 9.91
CA ASP A 376 -3.02 -0.21 8.77
C ASP A 376 -3.24 0.61 7.49
N HIS A 377 -3.20 -0.03 6.33
CA HIS A 377 -3.35 0.64 5.02
C HIS A 377 -2.30 1.75 4.85
N ILE A 378 -1.03 1.38 4.90
CA ILE A 378 0.09 2.31 4.83
C ILE A 378 0.77 2.23 3.46
N VAL A 379 1.14 3.37 2.90
CA VAL A 379 1.84 3.46 1.63
C VAL A 379 3.12 4.28 1.79
N CYS A 380 4.26 3.62 1.66
CA CYS A 380 5.56 4.26 1.55
C CYS A 380 5.93 4.26 0.07
N HIS A 381 5.91 5.44 -0.55
CA HIS A 381 6.10 5.57 -1.99
C HIS A 381 7.33 6.40 -2.30
N SER A 382 8.11 5.94 -3.27
CA SER A 382 9.19 6.72 -3.87
C SER A 382 10.24 7.15 -2.81
N THR A 383 10.68 6.16 -2.02
CA THR A 383 11.56 6.34 -0.87
C THR A 383 12.90 7.03 -1.16
N GLY A 384 13.33 7.92 -0.26
CA GLY A 384 14.61 8.62 -0.29
C GLY A 384 15.74 7.87 0.41
N ASP A 385 15.55 7.45 1.67
CA ASP A 385 16.43 6.52 2.41
C ASP A 385 15.71 5.18 2.67
N ASP A 386 14.94 5.06 3.76
CA ASP A 386 14.18 3.86 4.10
C ASP A 386 12.65 3.98 4.03
N GLY A 387 12.01 2.90 3.59
CA GLY A 387 10.57 2.90 3.33
C GLY A 387 9.77 2.89 4.62
N PHE A 388 10.00 1.89 5.46
CA PHE A 388 9.30 1.66 6.70
C PHE A 388 10.33 1.26 7.77
N ASP A 389 10.78 2.24 8.54
CA ASP A 389 11.84 2.08 9.55
C ASP A 389 11.25 1.92 10.96
N TRP A 390 11.87 1.08 11.79
CA TRP A 390 11.69 1.18 13.23
C TRP A 390 12.96 1.03 14.06
N THR A 391 12.94 1.67 15.22
CA THR A 391 13.98 1.59 16.24
C THR A 391 13.41 1.76 17.67
N ASP A 392 14.31 1.87 18.64
CA ASP A 392 14.03 2.34 20.01
C ASP A 392 12.94 1.58 20.81
N GLY A 393 12.72 0.31 20.50
CA GLY A 393 11.79 -0.50 21.28
C GLY A 393 10.35 -0.43 20.79
N TRP A 394 10.10 -0.17 19.50
CA TRP A 394 8.72 -0.16 18.98
C TRP A 394 8.08 -1.55 19.08
N THR A 395 6.95 -1.65 19.79
CA THR A 395 6.21 -2.90 20.02
C THR A 395 4.77 -2.87 19.45
N GLY A 396 4.58 -2.04 18.43
CA GLY A 396 3.32 -1.86 17.72
C GLY A 396 2.92 -3.03 16.81
N ALA A 397 2.07 -2.72 15.84
CA ALA A 397 1.66 -3.64 14.79
C ALA A 397 1.39 -2.88 13.48
N ALA A 398 1.64 -3.51 12.33
CA ALA A 398 1.30 -2.94 11.04
C ALA A 398 0.69 -4.00 10.12
N GLN A 399 -0.37 -3.63 9.39
CA GLN A 399 -1.02 -4.52 8.43
C GLN A 399 -1.49 -3.80 7.15
N PHE A 400 -1.45 -4.48 6.00
CA PHE A 400 -1.81 -3.92 4.69
C PHE A 400 -0.90 -2.74 4.32
N VAL A 401 0.38 -3.05 4.13
CA VAL A 401 1.41 -2.04 3.85
C VAL A 401 1.99 -2.24 2.46
N VAL A 402 2.11 -1.15 1.71
CA VAL A 402 2.79 -1.12 0.42
C VAL A 402 4.04 -0.29 0.56
N VAL A 403 5.19 -0.87 0.21
CA VAL A 403 6.46 -0.14 0.11
C VAL A 403 6.94 -0.22 -1.33
N GLN A 404 7.13 0.93 -1.95
CA GLN A 404 7.66 1.05 -3.30
C GLN A 404 8.82 2.04 -3.30
N ASN A 405 10.03 1.54 -3.57
CA ASN A 405 11.23 2.38 -3.59
C ASN A 405 11.46 3.01 -4.98
N ARG A 406 11.90 4.28 -5.00
CA ARG A 406 11.99 5.11 -6.23
C ARG A 406 13.13 4.75 -7.16
N GLY A 407 14.21 4.16 -6.65
CA GLY A 407 15.36 3.84 -7.48
C GLY A 407 16.72 4.09 -6.85
N PRO A 408 17.55 4.98 -7.41
CA PRO A 408 18.98 4.97 -7.14
C PRO A 408 19.40 5.37 -5.73
N GLU A 409 18.61 6.25 -5.10
CA GLU A 409 18.94 6.95 -3.86
C GLU A 409 18.49 6.21 -2.60
N SER A 410 17.44 5.37 -2.70
CA SER A 410 16.90 4.60 -1.57
C SER A 410 17.84 3.50 -1.09
N ASP A 411 17.95 3.30 0.22
CA ASP A 411 18.73 2.24 0.83
C ASP A 411 17.88 0.96 0.99
N HIS A 412 16.94 0.92 1.94
CA HIS A 412 16.09 -0.23 2.25
C HIS A 412 14.59 0.04 2.04
N CYS A 413 13.80 -1.03 1.89
CA CYS A 413 12.35 -0.91 2.02
C CYS A 413 11.93 -0.99 3.49
N ILE A 414 12.65 -1.80 4.27
CA ILE A 414 12.54 -1.89 5.72
C ILE A 414 13.95 -1.81 6.30
N GLU A 415 14.18 -0.87 7.20
CA GLU A 415 15.29 -0.90 8.16
C GLU A 415 14.71 -1.13 9.56
N ALA A 416 15.36 -2.01 10.32
CA ALA A 416 14.77 -2.58 11.51
C ALA A 416 15.81 -2.73 12.61
N ASP A 417 15.67 -1.85 13.59
CA ASP A 417 16.61 -1.65 14.66
C ASP A 417 15.98 -1.92 16.02
N ASN A 418 16.84 -2.24 16.98
CA ASN A 418 16.59 -1.85 18.37
C ASN A 418 17.43 -0.61 18.69
N TYR A 419 17.62 -0.24 19.95
CA TYR A 419 18.43 0.94 20.25
C TYR A 419 19.90 0.79 19.84
N GLU A 420 20.40 1.71 19.01
CA GLU A 420 21.77 1.71 18.48
C GLU A 420 22.88 1.68 19.54
N ASN A 421 22.65 2.26 20.72
CA ASN A 421 23.64 2.30 21.81
C ASN A 421 23.40 1.21 22.87
N GLY A 422 22.48 0.28 22.61
CA GLY A 422 22.09 -0.76 23.55
C GLY A 422 21.23 -1.83 22.90
N TYR A 423 21.85 -2.68 22.08
CA TYR A 423 21.14 -3.69 21.27
C TYR A 423 20.25 -4.62 22.10
N ASP A 424 20.61 -4.86 23.36
CA ASP A 424 19.91 -5.76 24.27
C ASP A 424 18.93 -5.07 25.23
N TYR A 425 18.75 -3.75 25.10
CA TYR A 425 17.85 -3.01 25.98
C TYR A 425 16.39 -3.39 25.77
N LEU A 426 15.69 -3.44 26.90
CA LEU A 426 14.29 -3.80 26.97
C LEU A 426 13.39 -2.56 27.11
N PRO A 427 12.17 -2.60 26.57
CA PRO A 427 11.71 -3.63 25.64
C PRO A 427 12.49 -3.56 24.32
N ARG A 428 12.78 -4.71 23.70
CA ARG A 428 13.34 -4.69 22.34
C ARG A 428 12.25 -4.29 21.37
N SER A 429 12.64 -3.67 20.26
CA SER A 429 11.77 -3.51 19.10
C SER A 429 11.27 -4.90 18.71
N ASN A 430 9.95 -5.06 18.65
CA ASN A 430 9.31 -6.34 18.38
C ASN A 430 7.95 -6.11 17.74
N PRO A 431 7.92 -5.51 16.54
CA PRO A 431 6.66 -5.27 15.87
C PRO A 431 6.01 -6.57 15.40
N ARG A 432 4.69 -6.49 15.26
CA ARG A 432 3.86 -7.53 14.67
C ARG A 432 3.44 -7.07 13.29
N LEU A 433 3.95 -7.72 12.25
CA LEU A 433 3.79 -7.26 10.87
C LEU A 433 3.07 -8.33 10.05
N ALA A 434 2.05 -7.93 9.30
CA ALA A 434 1.40 -8.83 8.36
C ALA A 434 0.97 -8.16 7.06
N ASN A 435 0.89 -8.91 5.96
CA ASN A 435 0.28 -8.45 4.70
C ASN A 435 0.98 -7.23 4.10
N PHE A 436 2.28 -7.35 3.85
CA PHE A 436 3.07 -6.33 3.17
C PHE A 436 3.25 -6.70 1.70
N THR A 437 3.25 -5.71 0.82
CA THR A 437 3.68 -5.84 -0.57
C THR A 437 4.81 -4.85 -0.83
N ILE A 438 6.03 -5.39 -0.93
CA ILE A 438 7.27 -4.66 -1.09
C ILE A 438 7.76 -4.83 -2.52
N ILE A 439 7.90 -3.70 -3.21
CA ILE A 439 8.45 -3.58 -4.56
C ILE A 439 9.66 -2.68 -4.45
N HIS A 440 10.83 -3.30 -4.38
CA HIS A 440 12.09 -2.56 -4.37
C HIS A 440 12.53 -2.22 -5.81
N ALA A 441 13.77 -1.78 -6.03
CA ALA A 441 14.19 -1.09 -7.25
C ALA A 441 15.38 -1.76 -7.96
N LYS A 442 15.32 -3.09 -8.08
CA LYS A 442 16.37 -3.91 -8.74
C LYS A 442 16.77 -3.42 -10.13
N ASP A 443 15.80 -3.03 -10.94
CA ASP A 443 16.05 -2.69 -12.35
C ASP A 443 16.50 -1.23 -12.56
N LEU A 444 16.72 -0.47 -11.48
CA LEU A 444 17.17 0.92 -11.51
C LEU A 444 18.62 1.01 -11.02
N THR A 445 19.46 1.74 -11.74
CA THR A 445 20.87 1.96 -11.42
C THR A 445 21.02 2.76 -10.12
N PRO A 446 21.70 2.25 -9.07
CA PRO A 446 22.07 3.00 -7.86
C PRO A 446 22.79 4.33 -8.10
N THR A 447 22.56 5.33 -7.24
CA THR A 447 23.37 6.56 -7.13
C THR A 447 23.84 6.80 -5.69
N GLY A 448 23.34 6.05 -4.71
CA GLY A 448 23.69 6.13 -3.29
C GLY A 448 24.20 4.81 -2.70
N ASN A 449 24.28 4.76 -1.36
CA ASN A 449 24.42 3.49 -0.65
C ASN A 449 23.17 2.66 -0.94
N THR A 450 23.35 1.37 -1.23
CA THR A 450 22.20 0.54 -1.55
C THR A 450 22.27 -0.74 -0.78
N GLY A 451 21.15 -1.04 -0.16
CA GLY A 451 21.01 -2.09 0.81
C GLY A 451 20.33 -3.32 0.25
N CYS A 452 20.13 -4.28 1.15
CA CYS A 452 19.11 -5.31 0.96
C CYS A 452 17.71 -4.68 1.00
N THR A 453 16.68 -5.47 0.73
CA THR A 453 15.29 -5.00 0.80
C THR A 453 14.82 -4.82 2.24
N MET A 454 15.22 -5.71 3.16
CA MET A 454 14.92 -5.63 4.58
C MET A 454 16.20 -5.80 5.39
N LEU A 455 16.68 -4.77 6.07
CA LEU A 455 17.81 -4.83 6.98
C LEU A 455 17.30 -5.01 8.42
N LEU A 456 17.65 -6.13 9.05
CA LEU A 456 17.25 -6.48 10.42
C LEU A 456 18.50 -6.52 11.31
N ARG A 457 18.65 -5.56 12.22
CA ARG A 457 19.91 -5.39 12.96
C ARG A 457 19.71 -4.90 14.40
N ARG A 458 20.84 -4.68 15.07
CA ARG A 458 20.96 -4.03 16.39
C ARG A 458 20.11 -4.67 17.49
N GLY A 459 19.78 -5.96 17.40
CA GLY A 459 19.04 -6.70 18.42
C GLY A 459 17.51 -6.61 18.29
N THR A 460 16.99 -6.18 17.16
CA THR A 460 15.55 -6.15 16.89
C THR A 460 14.95 -7.57 16.89
N LEU A 461 13.71 -7.72 17.37
CA LEU A 461 12.86 -8.86 17.06
C LEU A 461 11.95 -8.52 15.88
N PHE A 462 11.47 -9.54 15.19
CA PHE A 462 10.59 -9.38 14.04
C PHE A 462 9.59 -10.53 13.96
N ASN A 463 8.31 -10.20 13.73
CA ASN A 463 7.25 -11.16 13.43
C ASN A 463 6.64 -10.77 12.08
N ILE A 464 7.11 -11.41 11.02
CA ILE A 464 6.82 -11.06 9.63
C ILE A 464 5.98 -12.20 9.03
N HIS A 465 4.73 -11.88 8.68
CA HIS A 465 3.76 -12.85 8.19
C HIS A 465 3.14 -12.37 6.87
N ASN A 466 2.91 -13.25 5.90
CA ASN A 466 2.16 -12.90 4.68
C ASN A 466 2.80 -11.77 3.84
N PHE A 467 4.13 -11.70 3.73
CA PHE A 467 4.81 -10.68 2.92
C PHE A 467 4.91 -11.12 1.45
N VAL A 468 4.81 -10.15 0.53
CA VAL A 468 5.33 -10.25 -0.83
C VAL A 468 6.54 -9.34 -0.91
N VAL A 469 7.69 -9.88 -1.28
CA VAL A 469 8.94 -9.15 -1.48
C VAL A 469 9.42 -9.41 -2.89
N THR A 470 9.49 -8.36 -3.72
CA THR A 470 9.94 -8.48 -5.10
C THR A 470 10.82 -7.32 -5.54
N LEU A 471 11.59 -7.56 -6.61
CA LEU A 471 12.50 -6.59 -7.21
C LEU A 471 13.55 -6.06 -6.23
N GLY A 472 13.98 -6.90 -5.28
CA GLY A 472 15.06 -6.54 -4.36
C GLY A 472 16.41 -6.46 -5.07
N ARG A 473 17.20 -5.43 -4.73
CA ARG A 473 18.43 -5.09 -5.46
C ARG A 473 19.61 -6.00 -5.10
N LEU A 474 20.00 -6.00 -3.82
CA LEU A 474 21.17 -6.75 -3.33
C LEU A 474 20.81 -7.99 -2.50
N GLY A 475 19.52 -8.22 -2.25
CA GLY A 475 19.02 -9.33 -1.45
C GLY A 475 17.73 -8.95 -0.71
N GLY A 476 16.99 -9.94 -0.24
CA GLY A 476 15.66 -9.76 0.36
C GLY A 476 15.70 -9.38 1.82
N VAL A 477 16.59 -10.05 2.55
CA VAL A 477 16.77 -9.84 3.98
C VAL A 477 18.26 -9.84 4.28
N ASP A 478 18.70 -8.90 5.11
CA ASP A 478 20.02 -8.92 5.73
C ASP A 478 19.81 -8.95 7.24
N LEU A 479 20.54 -9.83 7.92
CA LEU A 479 20.44 -10.03 9.36
C LEU A 479 21.79 -9.71 9.98
N ASP A 480 21.87 -8.55 10.61
CA ASP A 480 23.09 -8.01 11.19
C ASP A 480 23.07 -8.05 12.72
N ASP A 481 24.27 -8.03 13.29
CA ASP A 481 24.55 -8.13 14.72
C ASP A 481 24.22 -9.49 15.37
N SER A 482 25.10 -9.91 16.27
CA SER A 482 24.92 -11.16 17.01
C SER A 482 23.71 -11.16 17.93
N SER A 483 23.32 -10.00 18.45
CA SER A 483 22.13 -9.81 19.27
C SER A 483 20.85 -10.13 18.49
N THR A 484 20.75 -9.68 17.23
CA THR A 484 19.61 -9.95 16.34
C THR A 484 19.60 -11.41 15.91
N ALA A 485 20.75 -11.93 15.48
CA ALA A 485 20.91 -13.32 15.08
C ALA A 485 20.56 -14.29 16.23
N TRP A 486 20.86 -13.90 17.47
CA TRP A 486 20.46 -14.66 18.65
C TRP A 486 18.95 -14.69 18.85
N GLN A 487 18.24 -13.57 18.62
CA GLN A 487 16.77 -13.56 18.72
C GLN A 487 16.11 -14.39 17.61
N ALA A 488 16.68 -14.37 16.39
CA ALA A 488 16.16 -15.14 15.28
C ALA A 488 16.36 -16.65 15.42
N SER A 489 17.23 -17.12 16.32
CA SER A 489 17.69 -18.51 16.33
C SER A 489 17.53 -19.26 17.65
N GLN A 490 17.21 -20.55 17.54
CA GLN A 490 17.10 -21.45 18.69
C GLN A 490 18.10 -22.61 18.57
N ASN A 491 18.68 -23.01 19.69
CA ASN A 491 19.55 -24.18 19.77
C ASN A 491 18.67 -25.44 19.76
N VAL A 492 18.76 -26.23 18.69
CA VAL A 492 17.84 -27.35 18.46
C VAL A 492 18.31 -28.67 19.09
N ASP A 493 19.59 -28.81 19.42
CA ASP A 493 20.17 -30.11 19.83
C ASP A 493 21.03 -30.03 21.10
N GLY A 494 20.96 -28.94 21.87
CA GLY A 494 21.88 -28.67 22.98
C GLY A 494 23.32 -28.40 22.53
N ASN A 495 23.57 -28.35 21.22
CA ASN A 495 24.83 -28.07 20.59
C ASN A 495 24.86 -26.60 20.13
N TYR A 496 25.69 -25.78 20.78
CA TYR A 496 25.78 -24.33 20.49
C TYR A 496 26.10 -23.98 19.03
N TRP A 497 26.62 -24.95 18.27
CA TRP A 497 27.09 -24.80 16.90
C TRP A 497 26.02 -25.02 15.81
N THR A 498 24.83 -25.50 16.17
CA THR A 498 23.72 -25.74 15.24
C THR A 498 22.47 -25.05 15.75
N ARG A 499 22.07 -23.98 15.06
CA ARG A 499 20.85 -23.23 15.38
C ARG A 499 19.89 -23.22 14.21
N THR A 500 18.60 -23.20 14.48
CA THR A 500 17.51 -23.10 13.49
C THR A 500 16.87 -21.73 13.63
N LEU A 501 16.37 -21.14 12.53
CA LEU A 501 15.57 -19.90 12.54
C LEU A 501 14.17 -20.17 13.15
N ASN A 502 14.15 -20.53 14.42
CA ASN A 502 12.95 -20.82 15.20
C ASN A 502 13.10 -20.21 16.60
N GLY A 503 13.73 -19.04 16.65
CA GLY A 503 13.93 -18.26 17.87
C GLY A 503 12.68 -17.47 18.25
N ASN A 504 12.88 -16.31 18.85
CA ASN A 504 11.81 -15.39 19.21
C ASN A 504 11.33 -14.53 18.03
N SER A 505 12.00 -14.62 16.87
CA SER A 505 11.63 -13.92 15.62
C SER A 505 11.23 -14.91 14.53
N VAL A 506 10.32 -14.51 13.64
CA VAL A 506 9.77 -15.35 12.58
C VAL A 506 9.57 -14.57 11.27
N ILE A 507 9.86 -15.24 10.15
CA ILE A 507 9.42 -14.87 8.80
C ILE A 507 8.68 -16.08 8.22
N ASP A 508 7.37 -15.96 8.04
CA ASP A 508 6.54 -17.04 7.52
C ASP A 508 5.54 -16.61 6.46
N ASN A 509 4.97 -17.61 5.77
CA ASN A 509 3.87 -17.47 4.83
C ASN A 509 4.11 -16.38 3.79
N SER A 510 5.37 -16.20 3.39
CA SER A 510 5.81 -15.08 2.57
C SER A 510 6.34 -15.54 1.21
N LEU A 511 6.25 -14.65 0.23
CA LEU A 511 6.74 -14.83 -1.13
C LEU A 511 7.93 -13.90 -1.38
N PHE A 512 9.04 -14.48 -1.81
CA PHE A 512 10.20 -13.74 -2.32
C PHE A 512 10.36 -14.03 -3.81
N TRP A 513 10.57 -12.99 -4.61
CA TRP A 513 10.69 -13.13 -6.07
C TRP A 513 11.61 -12.10 -6.71
N ASN A 514 12.40 -12.52 -7.69
CA ASN A 514 13.28 -11.65 -8.47
C ASN A 514 14.13 -10.69 -7.59
N ASP A 515 14.81 -11.24 -6.60
CA ASP A 515 15.44 -10.49 -5.52
C ASP A 515 16.95 -10.79 -5.44
N GLY A 516 17.77 -9.77 -5.26
CA GLY A 516 19.22 -9.83 -5.50
C GLY A 516 19.60 -9.63 -6.97
N PRO A 517 20.89 -9.67 -7.32
CA PRO A 517 21.41 -9.21 -8.62
C PRO A 517 20.98 -10.07 -9.83
N THR A 518 20.95 -9.48 -11.03
CA THR A 518 20.51 -10.07 -12.32
C THR A 518 21.47 -11.10 -12.97
N ALA A 519 22.44 -11.63 -12.22
CA ALA A 519 23.39 -12.71 -12.55
C ALA A 519 24.63 -12.37 -13.42
N THR A 520 25.82 -12.50 -12.81
CA THR A 520 27.05 -13.16 -13.30
C THR A 520 28.07 -13.25 -12.15
N GLU A 521 27.68 -13.80 -11.00
CA GLU A 521 28.67 -14.44 -10.13
C GLU A 521 28.62 -15.93 -10.43
N THR A 522 29.74 -16.44 -10.93
CA THR A 522 29.93 -17.87 -11.16
C THR A 522 29.79 -18.58 -9.82
N ILE A 523 28.63 -19.17 -9.55
CA ILE A 523 28.52 -20.19 -8.51
C ILE A 523 29.39 -21.35 -9.00
N ASP A 524 30.48 -21.63 -8.29
CA ASP A 524 31.42 -22.71 -8.63
C ASP A 524 30.68 -24.05 -8.79
N PRO A 525 30.62 -24.63 -10.00
CA PRO A 525 29.87 -25.86 -10.29
C PRO A 525 30.57 -27.13 -9.78
N SER A 526 31.70 -27.03 -9.07
CA SER A 526 32.42 -28.19 -8.54
C SER A 526 31.85 -28.75 -7.22
N THR A 527 30.83 -28.10 -6.64
CA THR A 527 30.08 -28.66 -5.51
C THR A 527 28.88 -29.49 -6.02
N PRO A 528 28.67 -30.73 -5.52
CA PRO A 528 27.65 -31.61 -6.07
C PRO A 528 26.26 -30.99 -6.03
N ALA A 529 25.60 -30.99 -7.19
CA ALA A 529 24.19 -30.65 -7.35
C ALA A 529 23.33 -31.42 -6.35
N GLY A 530 22.87 -30.71 -5.32
CA GLY A 530 22.10 -31.25 -4.21
C GLY A 530 21.64 -30.14 -3.28
N ILE A 531 20.94 -29.14 -3.81
CA ILE A 531 20.27 -28.14 -2.98
C ILE A 531 18.81 -28.06 -3.46
N GLY A 532 18.02 -29.04 -3.00
CA GLY A 532 16.57 -28.87 -2.90
C GLY A 532 16.25 -28.03 -1.67
N ASP A 533 15.20 -27.21 -1.78
CA ASP A 533 14.51 -26.47 -0.72
C ASP A 533 15.35 -25.64 0.27
N GLY A 534 15.34 -24.31 0.13
CA GLY A 534 15.15 -23.38 1.27
C GLY A 534 16.17 -23.32 2.42
N HIS A 535 17.48 -23.19 2.16
CA HIS A 535 18.49 -23.07 3.23
C HIS A 535 19.18 -21.69 3.27
N PHE A 536 19.35 -21.15 4.49
CA PHE A 536 19.99 -19.87 4.84
C PHE A 536 21.44 -20.10 5.31
N TRP A 537 22.39 -19.26 4.86
CA TRP A 537 23.80 -19.34 5.29
C TRP A 537 24.27 -18.02 5.87
N VAL A 538 24.92 -18.11 7.05
CA VAL A 538 25.57 -16.98 7.72
C VAL A 538 27.04 -17.38 7.99
N GLU A 539 27.97 -16.98 7.12
CA GLU A 539 29.43 -17.21 7.23
C GLU A 539 30.17 -16.20 8.14
N ASP A 540 30.55 -16.58 9.37
CA ASP A 540 31.28 -15.65 10.24
C ASP A 540 32.77 -15.91 10.15
N ALA A 541 33.54 -14.85 9.95
CA ALA A 541 34.99 -14.88 10.02
C ALA A 541 35.46 -13.81 11.01
N GLU A 542 35.41 -14.09 12.31
CA GLU A 542 36.48 -13.74 13.26
C GLU A 542 36.28 -14.34 14.66
N TRP A 543 37.40 -14.67 15.30
CA TRP A 543 37.49 -15.42 16.55
C TRP A 543 37.36 -14.50 17.79
N ASP A 544 36.15 -14.24 18.26
CA ASP A 544 35.84 -14.10 19.70
C ASP A 544 34.33 -13.95 19.91
N THR A 545 33.74 -14.73 20.82
CA THR A 545 32.35 -14.64 21.33
C THR A 545 31.30 -14.06 20.36
N ILE A 546 30.62 -14.92 19.57
CA ILE A 546 29.49 -14.58 18.65
C ILE A 546 29.53 -13.11 18.21
N ASN A 547 30.52 -12.75 17.39
CA ASN A 547 30.64 -11.43 16.79
C ASN A 547 30.40 -11.58 15.30
N CYS A 548 29.12 -11.60 14.90
CA CYS A 548 28.73 -11.53 13.50
C CYS A 548 29.12 -10.16 12.92
N ARG A 549 30.40 -10.00 12.53
CA ARG A 549 30.92 -8.82 11.84
C ARG A 549 31.54 -9.26 10.53
N SER A 550 30.68 -9.44 9.52
CA SER A 550 30.99 -9.24 8.10
C SER A 550 29.76 -9.59 7.27
N THR A 551 29.51 -8.73 6.29
CA THR A 551 28.37 -8.59 5.37
C THR A 551 27.78 -9.91 4.85
N ARG A 552 26.51 -10.22 5.16
CA ARG A 552 25.85 -11.48 4.75
C ARG A 552 24.38 -11.31 4.39
N LYS A 553 24.16 -10.75 3.20
CA LYS A 553 22.86 -10.58 2.55
C LYS A 553 22.25 -11.93 2.14
N MET A 554 20.95 -12.13 2.35
CA MET A 554 20.20 -13.20 1.68
C MET A 554 19.86 -12.77 0.24
N CYS A 555 20.49 -13.39 -0.76
CA CYS A 555 20.11 -13.20 -2.16
C CYS A 555 19.12 -14.29 -2.59
N VAL A 556 17.97 -13.90 -3.15
CA VAL A 556 16.91 -14.84 -3.60
C VAL A 556 16.72 -14.73 -5.12
N ASN A 557 17.58 -15.42 -5.88
CA ASN A 557 17.41 -15.47 -7.33
C ASN A 557 16.28 -16.46 -7.71
N ASN A 558 15.71 -16.34 -8.91
CA ASN A 558 14.58 -17.09 -9.48
C ASN A 558 14.69 -18.64 -9.43
N THR A 559 15.80 -19.18 -8.94
CA THR A 559 16.04 -20.63 -8.81
C THR A 559 16.63 -21.06 -7.46
N HIS A 560 17.36 -20.21 -6.71
CA HIS A 560 18.07 -20.60 -5.46
C HIS A 560 18.09 -19.48 -4.40
N MET A 561 18.14 -19.87 -3.11
CA MET A 561 18.59 -19.01 -2.01
C MET A 561 20.11 -19.13 -1.91
N CYS A 562 20.86 -18.07 -2.18
CA CYS A 562 22.33 -18.10 -2.13
C CYS A 562 22.86 -17.06 -1.14
N ALA A 563 23.85 -17.45 -0.33
CA ALA A 563 24.76 -16.51 0.31
C ALA A 563 25.90 -16.14 -0.67
N PRO A 564 26.49 -14.93 -0.59
CA PRO A 564 27.58 -14.54 -1.47
C PRO A 564 28.85 -15.31 -1.14
N THR A 565 29.58 -15.80 -2.15
CA THR A 565 30.93 -16.36 -1.98
C THR A 565 31.98 -15.37 -2.45
N GLY A 566 32.98 -15.08 -1.60
CA GLY A 566 34.22 -14.47 -2.09
C GLY A 566 35.20 -14.02 -1.01
N TRP A 567 35.95 -14.94 -0.41
CA TRP A 567 37.42 -14.85 -0.21
C TRP A 567 37.98 -16.22 0.17
N THR A 568 38.65 -16.89 -0.77
CA THR A 568 39.51 -18.04 -0.47
C THR A 568 40.88 -17.55 0.01
N GLN A 569 41.22 -17.72 1.28
CA GLN A 569 42.60 -18.01 1.70
C GLN A 569 42.62 -19.07 2.81
N ASN A 570 43.40 -20.12 2.56
CA ASN A 570 43.62 -21.30 3.39
C ASN A 570 44.02 -20.97 4.84
N ILE A 571 43.12 -21.18 5.83
CA ILE A 571 43.51 -21.56 7.20
C ILE A 571 42.48 -22.56 7.75
N ALA A 572 42.99 -23.69 8.22
CA ALA A 572 42.24 -24.82 8.76
C ALA A 572 41.41 -24.45 10.01
N ASN A 573 40.26 -25.13 10.14
CA ASN A 573 39.32 -25.21 11.27
C ASN A 573 38.07 -24.32 11.18
N TYR A 574 37.16 -24.71 10.29
CA TYR A 574 35.71 -24.45 10.32
C TYR A 574 35.11 -24.57 11.74
N ARG A 575 34.08 -23.75 12.06
CA ARG A 575 32.66 -24.18 12.25
C ARG A 575 31.70 -22.98 12.11
N GLY A 576 31.09 -22.83 10.93
CA GLY A 576 30.01 -21.87 10.67
C GLY A 576 28.68 -22.27 11.33
N CYS A 577 27.85 -21.29 11.69
CA CYS A 577 26.47 -21.50 12.11
C CYS A 577 25.57 -21.52 10.85
N GLY A 578 25.28 -22.71 10.31
CA GLY A 578 24.24 -22.85 9.29
C GLY A 578 22.87 -22.74 9.96
N PHE A 579 21.99 -21.86 9.47
CA PHE A 579 20.60 -21.88 9.92
C PHE A 579 19.79 -22.71 8.95
N THR A 580 19.27 -23.81 9.45
CA THR A 580 18.27 -24.59 8.73
C THR A 580 16.89 -24.05 9.09
N GLY A 581 15.99 -23.99 8.12
CA GLY A 581 14.57 -23.75 8.35
C GLY A 581 14.11 -22.30 8.22
N PHE A 582 13.85 -21.84 7.00
CA PHE A 582 12.55 -21.19 6.84
C PHE A 582 11.49 -22.20 7.25
N ASN A 583 10.42 -21.76 7.92
CA ASN A 583 9.29 -22.65 8.02
C ASN A 583 8.87 -23.06 6.59
N THR A 584 8.27 -24.22 6.39
CA THR A 584 7.93 -24.74 5.05
C THR A 584 6.89 -23.89 4.29
N THR A 585 6.56 -22.68 4.78
CA THR A 585 5.49 -21.82 4.26
C THR A 585 6.01 -20.56 3.56
N THR A 586 7.26 -20.12 3.83
CA THR A 586 7.95 -19.09 3.03
C THR A 586 8.58 -19.73 1.80
N ARG A 587 8.42 -19.10 0.63
CA ARG A 587 8.82 -19.70 -0.64
C ARG A 587 9.24 -18.69 -1.69
N ILE A 588 10.01 -19.18 -2.66
CA ILE A 588 10.35 -18.47 -3.89
C ILE A 588 9.26 -18.75 -4.92
N ALA A 589 8.45 -17.76 -5.25
CA ALA A 589 7.43 -17.90 -6.29
C ALA A 589 7.04 -16.52 -6.83
N ASP A 590 6.79 -16.46 -8.13
CA ASP A 590 6.26 -15.26 -8.78
C ASP A 590 4.92 -14.87 -8.12
N PRO A 591 4.84 -13.70 -7.47
CA PRO A 591 3.61 -13.23 -6.84
C PRO A 591 2.53 -12.86 -7.86
N MET A 592 2.85 -12.82 -9.17
CA MET A 592 1.91 -12.57 -10.24
C MET A 592 1.16 -11.24 -10.02
N LEU A 593 1.90 -10.16 -9.75
CA LEU A 593 1.33 -8.81 -9.57
C LEU A 593 0.99 -8.18 -10.93
N ILE A 594 -0.01 -7.29 -10.97
CA ILE A 594 -0.55 -6.70 -12.21
C ILE A 594 0.50 -5.84 -12.93
N ASN A 595 1.11 -4.89 -12.23
CA ASN A 595 2.19 -4.05 -12.77
C ASN A 595 3.12 -3.53 -11.65
N PRO A 596 3.99 -4.39 -11.10
CA PRO A 596 4.82 -4.07 -9.93
C PRO A 596 6.07 -3.26 -10.29
N THR A 597 5.92 -2.10 -10.92
CA THR A 597 7.06 -1.27 -11.36
C THR A 597 7.69 -0.48 -10.20
N ALA A 598 9.02 -0.54 -10.09
CA ALA A 598 9.81 0.37 -9.26
C ALA A 598 10.01 1.74 -9.92
N ASN A 599 9.87 1.81 -11.25
CA ASN A 599 10.03 3.03 -12.01
C ASN A 599 8.80 3.92 -11.80
N THR A 600 8.97 5.02 -11.06
CA THR A 600 7.92 6.00 -10.77
C THR A 600 7.48 6.83 -11.99
N SER A 601 8.26 6.82 -13.08
CA SER A 601 7.88 7.41 -14.36
C SER A 601 7.02 6.49 -15.23
N ALA A 602 6.92 5.21 -14.88
CA ALA A 602 6.09 4.25 -15.62
C ALA A 602 4.63 4.43 -15.23
N ALA A 603 3.78 4.72 -16.23
CA ALA A 603 2.34 4.76 -16.04
C ALA A 603 1.80 3.37 -15.60
N GLY A 604 0.78 3.39 -14.73
CA GLY A 604 0.00 2.21 -14.40
C GLY A 604 0.57 1.31 -13.31
N TYR A 605 1.42 1.82 -12.40
CA TYR A 605 1.83 1.08 -11.20
C TYR A 605 0.63 0.42 -10.51
N ASP A 606 0.71 -0.89 -10.31
CA ASP A 606 -0.35 -1.68 -9.71
C ASP A 606 0.25 -2.89 -8.97
N PRO A 607 0.37 -2.82 -7.63
CA PRO A 607 0.96 -3.88 -6.81
C PRO A 607 -0.03 -4.99 -6.48
N ARG A 608 -1.26 -4.97 -7.00
CA ARG A 608 -2.26 -5.99 -6.68
C ARG A 608 -1.93 -7.32 -7.38
N PRO A 609 -2.25 -8.47 -6.77
CA PRO A 609 -2.12 -9.77 -7.40
C PRO A 609 -3.18 -9.95 -8.50
N GLN A 610 -2.78 -10.53 -9.64
CA GLN A 610 -3.72 -10.92 -10.70
C GLN A 610 -4.48 -12.20 -10.36
N ALA A 611 -5.54 -12.49 -11.11
CA ALA A 611 -6.29 -13.74 -10.97
C ALA A 611 -5.37 -14.97 -11.14
N GLY A 612 -5.48 -15.94 -10.24
CA GLY A 612 -4.63 -17.14 -10.24
C GLY A 612 -3.27 -16.96 -9.55
N SER A 613 -2.96 -15.77 -9.02
CA SER A 613 -1.75 -15.53 -8.24
C SER A 613 -1.63 -16.48 -7.03
N PRO A 614 -0.42 -16.97 -6.70
CA PRO A 614 -0.19 -17.76 -5.49
C PRO A 614 -0.43 -16.98 -4.20
N CYS A 615 -0.50 -15.64 -4.25
CA CYS A 615 -0.89 -14.79 -3.13
C CYS A 615 -2.34 -15.06 -2.69
N LEU A 616 -3.21 -15.46 -3.63
CA LEU A 616 -4.65 -15.61 -3.42
C LEU A 616 -5.06 -17.02 -2.96
N ASN A 617 -4.11 -17.92 -2.79
CA ASN A 617 -4.37 -19.25 -2.27
C ASN A 617 -4.35 -19.24 -0.74
N ALA A 618 -5.48 -19.53 -0.09
CA ALA A 618 -5.57 -19.54 1.37
C ALA A 618 -4.61 -20.54 2.05
N ALA A 619 -4.25 -21.64 1.38
CA ALA A 619 -3.30 -22.63 1.92
C ALA A 619 -1.86 -22.09 2.04
N ASN A 620 -1.59 -20.98 1.34
CA ASN A 620 -0.30 -20.35 1.31
C ASN A 620 -0.14 -19.27 2.40
N ALA A 621 -1.24 -18.66 2.84
CA ALA A 621 -1.26 -17.62 3.85
C ALA A 621 -1.19 -18.19 5.27
N ALA A 622 -0.82 -17.35 6.23
CA ALA A 622 -0.79 -17.70 7.65
C ALA A 622 -2.16 -18.25 8.08
N PRO A 623 -2.22 -19.44 8.71
CA PRO A 623 -3.48 -20.06 9.07
C PRO A 623 -4.24 -19.27 10.14
N ALA A 624 -5.56 -19.48 10.22
CA ALA A 624 -6.37 -18.83 11.24
C ALA A 624 -5.86 -19.19 12.65
N GLY A 625 -5.61 -18.17 13.47
CA GLY A 625 -5.12 -18.33 14.84
C GLY A 625 -3.60 -18.42 14.99
N SER A 626 -2.81 -18.37 13.91
CA SER A 626 -1.33 -18.29 14.01
C SER A 626 -0.78 -16.87 14.07
N LEU A 627 -1.58 -15.87 13.69
CA LEU A 627 -1.17 -14.47 13.67
C LEU A 627 -1.19 -13.86 15.09
N PRO A 628 -0.26 -12.94 15.41
CA PRO A 628 -0.18 -12.32 16.73
C PRO A 628 -1.38 -11.40 17.02
N PRO A 629 -1.68 -11.10 18.30
CA PRO A 629 -2.76 -10.18 18.66
C PRO A 629 -2.59 -8.80 18.05
N GLY A 630 -3.67 -8.25 17.51
CA GLY A 630 -3.68 -6.95 16.82
C GLY A 630 -3.55 -7.05 15.29
N ILE A 631 -3.31 -8.25 14.75
CA ILE A 631 -3.35 -8.53 13.32
C ILE A 631 -4.67 -9.19 12.95
N GLN A 632 -5.34 -8.69 11.91
CA GLN A 632 -6.54 -9.31 11.35
C GLN A 632 -6.17 -10.56 10.55
N TYR A 633 -6.89 -11.65 10.74
CA TYR A 633 -6.74 -12.81 9.86
C TYR A 633 -7.27 -12.52 8.46
N VAL A 634 -6.46 -12.83 7.45
CA VAL A 634 -6.86 -12.82 6.04
C VAL A 634 -6.32 -14.05 5.31
N PRO A 635 -7.09 -14.65 4.38
CA PRO A 635 -6.72 -15.88 3.67
C PRO A 635 -5.87 -15.61 2.42
N TYR A 636 -4.96 -14.63 2.46
CA TYR A 636 -4.08 -14.26 1.34
C TYR A 636 -2.75 -13.66 1.83
N ILE A 637 -1.75 -13.66 0.94
CA ILE A 637 -0.43 -13.05 1.13
C ILE A 637 -0.41 -11.68 0.47
N GLY A 638 0.33 -10.73 1.05
CA GLY A 638 0.45 -9.37 0.54
C GLY A 638 -0.67 -8.47 1.01
N ALA A 639 -0.63 -7.22 0.58
CA ALA A 639 -1.52 -6.16 1.05
C ALA A 639 -2.92 -6.18 0.42
N PHE A 640 -3.19 -7.07 -0.53
CA PHE A 640 -4.42 -7.04 -1.35
C PHE A 640 -5.05 -8.43 -1.48
N SER A 641 -6.37 -8.48 -1.36
CA SER A 641 -7.17 -9.70 -1.48
C SER A 641 -7.43 -10.14 -2.93
N GLY A 642 -7.03 -9.35 -3.93
CA GLY A 642 -7.21 -9.68 -5.33
C GLY A 642 -7.16 -8.47 -6.28
N PRO A 643 -7.40 -8.69 -7.58
CA PRO A 643 -7.35 -7.64 -8.60
C PRO A 643 -8.47 -6.59 -8.49
N ASN A 644 -9.49 -6.84 -7.66
CA ASN A 644 -10.62 -5.92 -7.43
C ASN A 644 -10.52 -5.18 -6.09
N ASP A 645 -9.50 -5.47 -5.28
CA ASP A 645 -9.27 -4.84 -3.98
C ASP A 645 -8.25 -3.71 -4.14
N ASN A 646 -8.74 -2.50 -4.40
CA ASN A 646 -7.90 -1.31 -4.54
C ASN A 646 -8.15 -0.31 -3.41
N TRP A 647 -7.82 -0.69 -2.19
CA TRP A 647 -7.95 0.22 -1.05
C TRP A 647 -7.06 1.48 -1.16
N MET A 648 -6.04 1.48 -2.02
CA MET A 648 -5.21 2.66 -2.31
C MET A 648 -5.92 3.72 -3.16
N GLU A 649 -7.04 3.36 -3.80
CA GLU A 649 -7.72 4.22 -4.75
C GLU A 649 -8.24 5.51 -4.12
N GLY A 650 -8.12 6.64 -4.83
CA GLY A 650 -8.75 7.92 -4.51
C GLY A 650 -7.91 8.86 -3.64
N TRP A 651 -7.12 8.30 -2.73
CA TRP A 651 -6.39 9.10 -1.74
C TRP A 651 -4.87 9.01 -1.91
N THR A 652 -4.37 7.91 -2.47
CA THR A 652 -2.94 7.78 -2.78
C THR A 652 -2.58 8.57 -4.03
N ALA A 653 -1.29 8.82 -4.21
CA ALA A 653 -0.77 9.52 -5.36
C ALA A 653 0.22 8.67 -6.15
N PHE A 654 -0.26 8.11 -7.27
CA PHE A 654 0.49 7.31 -8.24
C PHE A 654 0.00 7.60 -9.66
N PRO A 655 0.86 7.68 -10.69
CA PRO A 655 2.18 8.31 -10.67
C PRO A 655 1.98 9.82 -10.54
N LEU A 656 2.53 10.43 -9.49
CA LEU A 656 2.68 11.88 -9.53
C LEU A 656 3.77 12.20 -10.54
N PHE A 657 3.48 13.12 -11.46
CA PHE A 657 4.51 13.73 -12.29
C PHE A 657 5.61 14.32 -11.39
N TYR A 658 6.69 13.58 -11.23
CA TYR A 658 8.00 14.06 -10.80
C TYR A 658 8.96 13.51 -11.87
N GLU A 659 9.33 14.26 -12.91
CA GLU A 659 10.23 15.43 -12.87
C GLU A 659 11.38 15.22 -11.88
N ASP A 660 12.31 14.37 -12.29
CA ASP A 660 13.72 14.44 -11.88
C ASP A 660 14.33 15.82 -12.24
#